data_AF-A0A969P5W9-F1
#
_entry.id   AF-A0A969P5W9-F1
#
_cell.length_a   1.000
_cell.length_b   1.000
_cell.length_c   1.000
_cell.angle_alpha   90.00
_cell.angle_beta   90.00
_cell.angle_gamma   90.00
#
_symmetry.space_group_name_H-M   'P 1'
#
loop_
_entity.id
_entity.type
_entity.pdbx_description
1 polymer ?
#
loop_
_entity_poly.entity_id
_entity_poly.type
_entity_poly.pdbx_seq_one_letter_code
_entity_poly.pdbx_strand_id
1 'polypeptide(L)'
;MIARTGPGRTQLSPLPYWCKVPGGSYLIGGWERGERSARLRIKTFWIARVPLTRAQFEPFVAEGYRRDARRWWTTHGWDWKQEVERTQPWYWDDERFQQPQQPVVGLSWYEAVAFCHWLNDRLALPLPLGYTVRLPTEAEWEVAAAYGRPGSQRRTYPWGNRPEPDADHAVFDRSWGDLPLVGTCPLGAAWCGALDMAGTVWEWCCNSYENYPGRSYSVISDVKRGDYDAYPTLRGGSYWSTNVPCGARSRVPRRQRHPRQRFPSGARPSSLILYSVSLFLHSYAHDSHTTHSRVRRSGGSGGQCPPARPAIRILEHMFLFFKEEPMPKTFRHLWSTFSSFDNLWRAYLAARRGKRRRPAVAAYELAAESHLFALQERLNSATWQPGGYRTFVIREWKRRLVSAAPFEDRIVHHALCQVLEPLWEARFIADSYACRKGKGTLAALNRAQYFARRYSYVLQLDVREFFPSIDHDILLTTLQRHLADARLLAVCSQIIASGRDILAEAYTPVLFPGDDLLALARPRGLPIGNLTSQFWANVYLHPLDLCIKQELHSRGYVRYCDDLLLFADDKATLHHWQAAIVARLADLRLTIHSQRARIAPVSSGIPFVGWTITPERRRLRRRNVVRFRRRYRQRLIDYAEGRISYAQLLASVHGWVGHARQGSTHGLRRAILSQPVPRPQHG
;
A
#
# COMPACT_ATOMS: atom_id res chain seq x y z
N MET A 1 -8.01 -20.21 23.23
CA MET A 1 -7.49 -20.97 24.37
C MET A 1 -6.05 -20.51 24.54
N ILE A 2 -5.75 -19.75 25.60
CA ILE A 2 -4.42 -19.15 25.83
C ILE A 2 -3.63 -20.16 26.66
N ALA A 3 -2.61 -20.77 26.07
CA ALA A 3 -1.66 -21.59 26.82
C ALA A 3 -0.61 -20.65 27.45
N ARG A 4 -0.46 -20.74 28.78
CA ARG A 4 0.55 -20.00 29.55
C ARG A 4 1.88 -20.76 29.53
N THR A 5 2.94 -20.13 29.05
CA THR A 5 4.33 -20.54 29.32
C THR A 5 5.21 -19.31 29.56
N GLY A 6 5.66 -19.13 30.81
CA GLY A 6 6.86 -18.37 31.22
C GLY A 6 6.86 -16.83 31.07
N PRO A 7 7.68 -16.10 31.87
CA PRO A 7 7.79 -14.65 31.81
C PRO A 7 8.77 -14.26 30.70
N GLY A 8 8.33 -14.40 29.46
CA GLY A 8 9.03 -13.91 28.27
C GLY A 8 8.11 -12.93 27.57
N ARG A 9 8.58 -11.68 27.38
CA ARG A 9 7.91 -10.60 26.66
C ARG A 9 6.99 -11.15 25.56
N THR A 10 5.69 -11.06 25.79
CA THR A 10 4.69 -11.32 24.76
C THR A 10 4.89 -10.23 23.72
N GLN A 11 5.58 -10.54 22.62
CA GLN A 11 5.48 -9.71 21.42
C GLN A 11 4.04 -9.79 20.96
N LEU A 12 3.22 -8.86 21.44
CA LEU A 12 1.91 -8.60 20.89
C LEU A 12 2.15 -8.28 19.41
N SER A 13 1.74 -9.18 18.52
CA SER A 13 1.62 -8.86 17.10
C SER A 13 0.86 -7.54 17.01
N PRO A 14 1.43 -6.49 16.42
CA PRO A 14 0.82 -5.17 16.45
C PRO A 14 -0.55 -5.24 15.77
N LEU A 15 -1.54 -4.76 16.50
CA LEU A 15 -2.94 -4.98 16.19
C LEU A 15 -3.36 -4.13 14.97
N PRO A 16 -4.27 -4.62 14.10
CA PRO A 16 -4.68 -3.90 12.90
C PRO A 16 -5.42 -2.60 13.23
N TYR A 17 -5.25 -1.56 12.41
CA TYR A 17 -5.94 -0.27 12.57
C TYR A 17 -7.48 -0.41 12.49
N TRP A 18 -7.99 -1.25 11.59
CA TRP A 18 -9.43 -1.50 11.49
C TRP A 18 -9.87 -2.64 12.40
N CYS A 19 -10.76 -2.36 13.34
CA CYS A 19 -11.34 -3.30 14.29
C CYS A 19 -12.62 -3.90 13.72
N LYS A 20 -12.62 -5.21 13.44
CA LYS A 20 -13.80 -5.91 12.91
C LYS A 20 -14.84 -6.10 14.01
N VAL A 21 -16.08 -5.68 13.74
CA VAL A 21 -17.24 -5.94 14.59
C VAL A 21 -18.19 -6.90 13.87
N PRO A 22 -18.47 -8.08 14.45
CA PRO A 22 -19.31 -9.09 13.81
C PRO A 22 -20.77 -8.63 13.71
N GLY A 23 -21.39 -8.89 12.56
CA GLY A 23 -22.83 -8.67 12.40
C GLY A 23 -23.66 -9.62 13.26
N GLY A 24 -24.87 -9.20 13.64
CA GLY A 24 -25.73 -9.94 14.56
C GLY A 24 -26.99 -9.17 14.95
N SER A 25 -27.76 -9.74 15.87
CA SER A 25 -28.88 -9.05 16.51
C SER A 25 -28.45 -8.58 17.90
N TYR A 26 -28.62 -7.28 18.17
CA TYR A 26 -28.15 -6.62 19.38
C TYR A 26 -29.28 -5.82 20.02
N LEU A 27 -29.25 -5.69 21.35
CA LEU A 27 -30.18 -4.83 22.10
C LEU A 27 -29.58 -3.43 22.22
N ILE A 28 -30.24 -2.44 21.64
CA ILE A 28 -29.79 -1.05 21.65
C ILE A 28 -30.67 -0.26 22.60
N GLY A 29 -30.07 0.54 23.49
CA GLY A 29 -30.80 1.35 24.49
C GLY A 29 -31.31 0.56 25.69
N GLY A 30 -32.02 1.23 26.59
CA GLY A 30 -32.41 0.67 27.88
C GLY A 30 -31.21 0.57 28.83
N TRP A 31 -30.40 1.63 28.92
CA TRP A 31 -29.23 1.69 29.81
C TRP A 31 -29.66 1.97 31.25
N GLU A 32 -30.70 2.79 31.41
CA GLU A 32 -31.33 3.07 32.69
C GLU A 32 -32.74 2.46 32.80
N ARG A 33 -33.24 2.34 34.03
CA ARG A 33 -34.55 1.77 34.31
C ARG A 33 -35.65 2.65 33.71
N GLY A 34 -36.48 2.08 32.84
CA GLY A 34 -37.59 2.79 32.19
C GLY A 34 -37.24 3.41 30.84
N GLU A 35 -35.97 3.35 30.41
CA GLU A 35 -35.58 3.79 29.08
C GLU A 35 -36.08 2.84 27.98
N ARG A 36 -36.33 3.42 26.81
CA ARG A 36 -36.68 2.65 25.60
C ARG A 36 -35.49 1.81 25.17
N SER A 37 -35.75 0.59 24.70
CA SER A 37 -34.77 -0.28 24.04
C SER A 37 -35.35 -0.86 22.76
N ALA A 38 -34.48 -1.27 21.82
CA ALA A 38 -34.88 -1.90 20.57
C ALA A 38 -33.87 -2.97 20.17
N ARG A 39 -34.35 -4.11 19.67
CA ARG A 39 -33.48 -5.17 19.15
C ARG A 39 -33.27 -4.97 17.65
N LEU A 40 -32.03 -4.63 17.26
CA LEU A 40 -31.67 -4.28 15.89
C LEU A 40 -30.75 -5.33 15.28
N ARG A 41 -30.85 -5.54 13.96
CA ARG A 41 -29.92 -6.38 13.19
C ARG A 41 -28.85 -5.51 12.55
N ILE A 42 -27.61 -5.68 12.98
CA ILE A 42 -26.45 -4.91 12.52
C ILE A 42 -25.60 -5.80 11.60
N LYS A 43 -25.19 -5.27 10.43
CA LYS A 43 -24.29 -5.97 9.50
C LYS A 43 -22.87 -6.00 10.06
N THR A 44 -22.01 -6.88 9.54
CA THR A 44 -20.57 -6.84 9.90
C THR A 44 -19.97 -5.53 9.40
N PHE A 45 -19.19 -4.85 10.25
CA PHE A 45 -18.53 -3.60 9.91
C PHE A 45 -17.14 -3.52 10.55
N TRP A 46 -16.39 -2.47 10.22
CA TRP A 46 -15.10 -2.18 10.83
C TRP A 46 -15.09 -0.74 11.37
N ILE A 47 -14.51 -0.56 12.54
CA ILE A 47 -14.33 0.76 13.17
C ILE A 47 -12.83 1.05 13.30
N ALA A 48 -12.43 2.32 13.24
CA ALA A 48 -11.06 2.70 13.53
C ALA A 48 -10.67 2.27 14.95
N ARG A 49 -9.40 1.88 15.14
CA ARG A 49 -8.87 1.46 16.44
C ARG A 49 -8.83 2.61 17.44
N VAL A 50 -8.61 3.83 16.98
CA VAL A 50 -8.53 5.05 17.77
C VAL A 50 -9.31 6.16 17.09
N PRO A 51 -9.75 7.20 17.82
CA PRO A 51 -10.26 8.43 17.23
C PRO A 51 -9.30 9.03 16.21
N LEU A 52 -9.85 9.78 15.26
CA LEU A 52 -9.09 10.46 14.21
C LEU A 52 -8.07 11.41 14.85
N THR A 53 -6.81 11.26 14.48
CA THR A 53 -5.73 12.10 15.00
C THR A 53 -5.55 13.37 14.18
N ARG A 54 -4.89 14.39 14.77
CA ARG A 54 -4.48 15.60 14.06
C ARG A 54 -3.67 15.29 12.80
N ALA A 55 -2.66 14.41 12.91
CA ALA A 55 -1.81 14.01 11.80
C ALA A 55 -2.59 13.38 10.64
N GLN A 56 -3.62 12.60 10.95
CA GLN A 56 -4.48 11.97 9.95
C GLN A 56 -5.45 12.97 9.29
N PHE A 57 -5.85 14.04 10.00
CA PHE A 57 -6.74 15.08 9.47
C PHE A 57 -5.99 16.18 8.68
N GLU A 58 -4.72 16.40 8.97
CA GLU A 58 -3.89 17.47 8.38
C GLU A 58 -3.87 17.47 6.83
N PRO A 59 -3.73 16.34 6.12
CA PRO A 59 -3.80 16.35 4.66
C PRO A 59 -5.14 16.83 4.12
N PHE A 60 -6.23 16.59 4.84
CA PHE A 60 -7.55 17.14 4.48
C PHE A 60 -7.63 18.63 4.76
N VAL A 61 -6.96 19.18 5.77
CA VAL A 61 -6.89 20.64 5.97
C VAL A 61 -6.26 21.31 4.74
N ALA A 62 -5.16 20.75 4.23
CA ALA A 62 -4.43 21.29 3.10
C ALA A 62 -5.22 21.31 1.77
N GLU A 63 -6.26 20.47 1.62
CA GLU A 63 -7.00 20.30 0.37
C GLU A 63 -8.49 20.56 0.52
N GLY A 64 -9.12 19.96 1.53
CA GLY A 64 -10.54 19.97 1.81
C GLY A 64 -11.12 21.35 2.11
N TYR A 65 -10.27 22.32 2.48
CA TYR A 65 -10.70 23.68 2.76
C TYR A 65 -10.49 24.66 1.60
N ARG A 66 -9.91 24.21 0.48
CA ARG A 66 -9.72 25.05 -0.71
C ARG A 66 -11.04 25.44 -1.36
N ARG A 67 -11.01 26.47 -2.20
CA ARG A 67 -12.21 27.00 -2.90
C ARG A 67 -12.82 26.00 -3.89
N ASP A 68 -12.03 25.06 -4.40
CA ASP A 68 -12.44 24.02 -5.36
C ASP A 68 -12.82 22.68 -4.70
N ALA A 69 -12.83 22.63 -3.36
CA ALA A 69 -13.07 21.40 -2.59
C ALA A 69 -14.56 20.98 -2.50
N ARG A 70 -15.48 21.71 -3.14
CA ARG A 70 -16.95 21.50 -3.06
C ARG A 70 -17.37 20.04 -3.23
N ARG A 71 -16.68 19.29 -4.07
CA ARG A 71 -16.95 17.86 -4.35
C ARG A 71 -16.96 16.94 -3.12
N TRP A 72 -16.27 17.31 -2.04
CA TRP A 72 -16.21 16.50 -0.82
C TRP A 72 -17.23 16.95 0.22
N TRP A 73 -17.78 18.15 0.10
CA TRP A 73 -18.74 18.68 1.07
C TRP A 73 -20.17 18.35 0.66
N THR A 74 -21.05 18.18 1.64
CA THR A 74 -22.49 18.19 1.38
C THR A 74 -22.92 19.58 0.92
N THR A 75 -24.12 19.69 0.33
CA THR A 75 -24.63 20.99 -0.15
C THR A 75 -24.68 21.99 1.00
N HIS A 76 -25.32 21.61 2.12
CA HIS A 76 -25.44 22.50 3.27
C HIS A 76 -24.13 22.70 4.02
N GLY A 77 -23.25 21.70 4.03
CA GLY A 77 -21.91 21.83 4.61
C GLY A 77 -21.03 22.81 3.83
N TRP A 78 -21.14 22.83 2.49
CA TRP A 78 -20.42 23.80 1.67
C TRP A 78 -20.93 25.22 1.90
N ASP A 79 -22.25 25.41 1.91
CA ASP A 79 -22.86 26.71 2.18
C ASP A 79 -22.45 27.25 3.57
N TRP A 80 -22.46 26.37 4.58
CA TRP A 80 -21.96 26.69 5.92
C TRP A 80 -20.48 27.12 5.91
N LYS A 81 -19.61 26.36 5.24
CA LYS A 81 -18.18 26.68 5.18
C LYS A 81 -17.92 28.05 4.53
N GLN A 82 -18.68 28.39 3.49
CA GLN A 82 -18.58 29.68 2.81
C GLN A 82 -19.07 30.81 3.70
N GLU A 83 -20.21 30.65 4.38
CA GLU A 83 -20.78 31.67 5.26
C GLU A 83 -19.84 31.99 6.45
N VAL A 84 -19.15 30.99 6.99
CA VAL A 84 -18.26 31.13 8.16
C VAL A 84 -16.80 31.37 7.73
N GLU A 85 -16.53 31.44 6.42
CA GLU A 85 -15.20 31.67 5.82
C GLU A 85 -14.09 30.80 6.44
N ARG A 86 -14.40 29.53 6.74
CA ARG A 86 -13.46 28.63 7.42
C ARG A 86 -12.44 28.03 6.47
N THR A 87 -11.18 28.03 6.93
CA THR A 87 -10.02 27.43 6.27
C THR A 87 -9.42 26.25 7.05
N GLN A 88 -9.86 26.04 8.30
CA GLN A 88 -9.38 24.99 9.20
C GLN A 88 -10.34 24.83 10.40
N PRO A 89 -10.21 23.75 11.20
CA PRO A 89 -10.98 23.53 12.44
C PRO A 89 -10.81 24.62 13.50
N TRP A 90 -11.76 24.72 14.45
CA TRP A 90 -11.83 25.81 15.45
C TRP A 90 -10.65 25.88 16.43
N TYR A 91 -9.92 24.79 16.65
CA TYR A 91 -8.77 24.73 17.57
C TYR A 91 -7.48 24.31 16.88
N TRP A 92 -7.40 24.47 15.56
CA TRP A 92 -6.26 23.98 14.80
C TRP A 92 -4.93 24.65 15.19
N ASP A 93 -4.94 25.93 15.53
CA ASP A 93 -3.72 26.66 15.93
C ASP A 93 -3.54 26.75 17.45
N ASP A 94 -4.41 26.12 18.23
CA ASP A 94 -4.34 26.15 19.69
C ASP A 94 -3.23 25.23 20.21
N GLU A 95 -2.22 25.79 20.89
CA GLU A 95 -1.03 25.09 21.37
C GLU A 95 -1.32 23.85 22.24
N ARG A 96 -2.49 23.82 22.90
CA ARG A 96 -2.91 22.66 23.71
C ARG A 96 -3.26 21.42 22.89
N PHE A 97 -3.60 21.60 21.61
CA PHE A 97 -4.12 20.56 20.71
C PHE A 97 -3.27 20.38 19.45
N GLN A 98 -1.97 20.71 19.53
CA GLN A 98 -1.04 20.68 18.40
C GLN A 98 -0.30 19.34 18.22
N GLN A 99 -0.38 18.40 19.16
CA GLN A 99 0.41 17.17 19.03
C GLN A 99 -0.15 16.28 17.91
N PRO A 100 0.70 15.70 17.04
CA PRO A 100 0.26 14.90 15.89
C PRO A 100 -0.68 13.73 16.25
N GLN A 101 -0.43 13.08 17.38
CA GLN A 101 -1.17 11.88 17.85
C GLN A 101 -2.32 12.22 18.82
N GLN A 102 -2.60 13.50 19.10
CA GLN A 102 -3.83 13.88 19.80
C GLN A 102 -5.04 13.69 18.88
N PRO A 103 -6.23 13.40 19.44
CA PRO A 103 -7.47 13.47 18.68
C PRO A 103 -7.63 14.84 18.01
N VAL A 104 -8.09 14.88 16.77
CA VAL A 104 -8.46 16.15 16.13
C VAL A 104 -9.73 16.68 16.80
N VAL A 105 -9.71 17.94 17.23
CA VAL A 105 -10.82 18.55 17.98
C VAL A 105 -11.33 19.83 17.32
N GLY A 106 -12.56 20.21 17.66
CA GLY A 106 -13.21 21.41 17.11
C GLY A 106 -13.75 21.19 15.71
N LEU A 107 -14.11 19.95 15.37
CA LEU A 107 -14.75 19.60 14.11
C LEU A 107 -16.27 19.74 14.19
N SER A 108 -16.85 20.41 13.20
CA SER A 108 -18.27 20.30 12.89
C SER A 108 -18.58 18.93 12.26
N TRP A 109 -19.86 18.55 12.30
CA TRP A 109 -20.32 17.37 11.58
C TRP A 109 -20.08 17.46 10.06
N TYR A 110 -20.21 18.65 9.46
CA TYR A 110 -19.94 18.85 8.04
C TYR A 110 -18.48 18.59 7.69
N GLU A 111 -17.53 19.04 8.51
CA GLU A 111 -16.11 18.77 8.34
C GLU A 111 -15.81 17.27 8.47
N ALA A 112 -16.44 16.60 9.44
CA ALA A 112 -16.30 15.16 9.65
C ALA A 112 -16.80 14.34 8.44
N VAL A 113 -17.97 14.68 7.89
CA VAL A 113 -18.51 14.06 6.67
C VAL A 113 -17.66 14.37 5.46
N ALA A 114 -17.21 15.62 5.31
CA ALA A 114 -16.36 16.02 4.19
C ALA A 114 -15.02 15.29 4.19
N PHE A 115 -14.44 15.07 5.38
CA PHE A 115 -13.27 14.23 5.54
C PHE A 115 -13.53 12.79 5.09
N CYS A 116 -14.68 12.19 5.45
CA CYS A 116 -15.04 10.84 5.01
C CYS A 116 -15.14 10.75 3.47
N HIS A 117 -15.74 11.73 2.82
CA HIS A 117 -15.82 11.80 1.35
C HIS A 117 -14.44 11.97 0.71
N TRP A 118 -13.60 12.87 1.25
CA TRP A 118 -12.21 13.02 0.82
C TRP A 118 -11.43 11.73 0.96
N LEU A 119 -11.58 11.04 2.08
CA LEU A 119 -10.87 9.80 2.33
C LEU A 119 -11.35 8.67 1.41
N ASN A 120 -12.65 8.59 1.11
CA ASN A 120 -13.16 7.66 0.09
C ASN A 120 -12.52 7.91 -1.29
N ASP A 121 -12.33 9.17 -1.67
CA ASP A 121 -11.64 9.53 -2.93
C ASP A 121 -10.16 9.06 -2.90
N ARG A 122 -9.49 9.23 -1.75
CA ARG A 122 -8.10 8.76 -1.55
C ARG A 122 -7.98 7.24 -1.48
N LEU A 123 -9.03 6.56 -1.01
CA LEU A 123 -9.04 5.11 -0.80
C LEU A 123 -9.89 4.34 -1.82
N ALA A 124 -10.34 4.98 -2.90
CA ALA A 124 -11.23 4.41 -3.90
C ALA A 124 -10.69 3.12 -4.56
N LEU A 125 -9.36 3.03 -4.74
CA LEU A 125 -8.67 1.85 -5.26
C LEU A 125 -8.28 0.81 -4.19
N PRO A 126 -7.77 1.19 -3.00
CA PRO A 126 -7.35 0.23 -1.99
C PRO A 126 -8.47 -0.43 -1.18
N LEU A 127 -9.66 0.15 -1.08
CA LEU A 127 -10.77 -0.48 -0.34
C LEU A 127 -11.33 -1.70 -1.08
N PRO A 128 -11.72 -2.78 -0.38
CA PRO A 128 -12.42 -3.88 -1.03
C PRO A 128 -13.70 -3.40 -1.70
N LEU A 129 -14.09 -4.02 -2.82
CA LEU A 129 -15.28 -3.63 -3.57
C LEU A 129 -16.52 -3.61 -2.65
N GLY A 130 -17.25 -2.49 -2.66
CA GLY A 130 -18.45 -2.29 -1.84
C GLY A 130 -18.20 -1.74 -0.44
N TYR A 131 -16.98 -1.31 -0.10
CA TYR A 131 -16.68 -0.66 1.17
C TYR A 131 -16.54 0.85 1.02
N THR A 132 -17.09 1.60 1.97
CA THR A 132 -16.96 3.06 2.07
C THR A 132 -16.64 3.47 3.49
N VAL A 133 -15.86 4.55 3.61
CA VAL A 133 -15.62 5.25 4.87
C VAL A 133 -16.79 6.21 5.14
N ARG A 134 -17.35 6.17 6.34
CA ARG A 134 -18.34 7.14 6.82
C ARG A 134 -18.20 7.35 8.33
N LEU A 135 -19.09 8.13 8.93
CA LEU A 135 -19.28 8.14 10.38
C LEU A 135 -20.11 6.93 10.81
N PRO A 136 -19.95 6.41 12.03
CA PRO A 136 -20.79 5.33 12.55
C PRO A 136 -22.22 5.81 12.78
N THR A 137 -23.17 4.89 12.77
CA THR A 137 -24.48 5.13 13.40
C THR A 137 -24.38 4.90 14.90
N GLU A 138 -25.28 5.48 15.72
CA GLU A 138 -25.30 5.23 17.17
C GLU A 138 -25.42 3.76 17.54
N ALA A 139 -26.16 2.98 16.74
CA ALA A 139 -26.31 1.54 16.96
C ALA A 139 -24.98 0.81 16.70
N GLU A 140 -24.29 1.14 15.60
CA GLU A 140 -22.99 0.54 15.29
C GLU A 140 -21.94 0.92 16.34
N TRP A 141 -21.91 2.19 16.75
CA TRP A 141 -21.00 2.65 17.81
C TRP A 141 -21.25 1.91 19.13
N GLU A 142 -22.51 1.82 19.56
CA GLU A 142 -22.87 1.10 20.80
C GLU A 142 -22.53 -0.38 20.72
N VAL A 143 -22.74 -1.02 19.57
CA VAL A 143 -22.33 -2.43 19.39
C VAL A 143 -20.82 -2.59 19.48
N ALA A 144 -20.05 -1.67 18.89
CA ALA A 144 -18.59 -1.72 18.96
C ALA A 144 -18.09 -1.57 20.40
N ALA A 145 -18.70 -0.67 21.20
CA ALA A 145 -18.32 -0.43 22.58
C ALA A 145 -18.78 -1.55 23.53
N ALA A 146 -20.07 -1.90 23.49
CA ALA A 146 -20.72 -2.65 24.56
C ALA A 146 -20.72 -4.18 24.37
N TYR A 147 -20.38 -4.69 23.19
CA TYR A 147 -20.56 -6.11 22.85
C TYR A 147 -19.28 -6.82 22.46
N GLY A 148 -19.25 -8.12 22.75
CA GLY A 148 -18.22 -9.02 22.25
C GLY A 148 -18.65 -9.75 20.98
N ARG A 149 -18.98 -11.04 21.12
CA ARG A 149 -19.55 -11.84 20.03
C ARG A 149 -21.06 -11.61 19.92
N PRO A 150 -21.69 -11.87 18.76
CA PRO A 150 -23.14 -11.88 18.65
C PRO A 150 -23.75 -12.80 19.72
N GLY A 151 -24.75 -12.33 20.46
CA GLY A 151 -25.35 -13.07 21.57
C GLY A 151 -24.62 -12.97 22.91
N SER A 152 -23.51 -12.23 22.99
CA SER A 152 -22.86 -11.93 24.28
C SER A 152 -23.68 -10.95 25.13
N GLN A 153 -23.49 -11.00 26.44
CA GLN A 153 -24.06 -10.04 27.37
C GLN A 153 -23.52 -8.63 27.08
N ARG A 154 -24.41 -7.63 27.17
CA ARG A 154 -24.05 -6.22 27.06
C ARG A 154 -23.15 -5.81 28.24
N ARG A 155 -22.10 -5.06 27.95
CA ARG A 155 -21.14 -4.53 28.93
C ARG A 155 -21.46 -3.08 29.29
N THR A 156 -21.22 -2.72 30.54
CA THR A 156 -21.35 -1.34 31.02
C THR A 156 -20.28 -0.43 30.42
N TYR A 157 -19.03 -0.90 30.37
CA TYR A 157 -17.88 -0.19 29.79
C TYR A 157 -17.23 -1.01 28.65
N PRO A 158 -16.43 -0.39 27.78
CA PRO A 158 -15.81 -1.10 26.67
C PRO A 158 -15.00 -2.35 27.09
N TRP A 159 -14.24 -2.21 28.17
CA TRP A 159 -13.41 -3.28 28.74
C TRP A 159 -14.21 -4.33 29.53
N GLY A 160 -15.44 -4.04 29.95
CA GLY A 160 -16.26 -4.96 30.75
C GLY A 160 -17.20 -4.27 31.72
N ASN A 161 -17.73 -5.05 32.67
CA ASN A 161 -18.56 -4.52 33.77
C ASN A 161 -17.72 -4.12 34.99
N ARG A 162 -16.46 -4.56 35.05
CA ARG A 162 -15.47 -4.24 36.08
C ARG A 162 -14.06 -4.24 35.46
N PRO A 163 -13.09 -3.50 36.05
CA PRO A 163 -13.31 -2.53 37.13
C PRO A 163 -14.18 -1.35 36.68
N GLU A 164 -14.66 -0.58 37.65
CA GLU A 164 -15.23 0.75 37.40
C GLU A 164 -14.18 1.63 36.69
N PRO A 165 -14.58 2.71 36.00
CA PRO A 165 -13.65 3.58 35.29
C PRO A 165 -12.54 4.13 36.19
N ASP A 166 -11.31 3.97 35.74
CA ASP A 166 -10.10 4.48 36.35
C ASP A 166 -9.14 5.02 35.27
N ALA A 167 -8.00 5.56 35.69
CA ALA A 167 -7.01 6.17 34.79
C ALA A 167 -6.33 5.17 33.84
N ASP A 168 -6.38 3.87 34.10
CA ASP A 168 -5.79 2.84 33.24
C ASP A 168 -6.77 2.42 32.12
N HIS A 169 -8.07 2.65 32.32
CA HIS A 169 -9.14 2.21 31.43
C HIS A 169 -9.80 3.34 30.62
N ALA A 170 -9.83 4.57 31.13
CA ALA A 170 -10.40 5.70 30.39
C ALA A 170 -9.79 7.04 30.79
N VAL A 171 -9.83 8.00 29.86
CA VAL A 171 -9.46 9.40 30.14
C VAL A 171 -10.73 10.20 30.40
N PHE A 172 -10.95 10.59 31.65
CA PHE A 172 -12.14 11.32 32.10
C PHE A 172 -11.80 12.18 33.32
N ASP A 173 -12.70 13.11 33.68
CA ASP A 173 -12.53 14.04 34.81
C ASP A 173 -11.20 14.85 34.81
N ARG A 174 -10.74 15.27 33.62
CA ARG A 174 -9.53 16.07 33.42
C ARG A 174 -9.84 17.55 33.21
N SER A 175 -8.85 18.39 33.50
CA SER A 175 -8.92 19.83 33.26
C SER A 175 -8.93 20.17 31.78
N TRP A 176 -9.59 21.25 31.40
CA TRP A 176 -9.60 21.70 30.01
C TRP A 176 -8.18 22.02 29.50
N GLY A 177 -7.87 21.59 28.27
CA GLY A 177 -6.51 21.63 27.70
C GLY A 177 -5.65 20.39 27.93
N ASP A 178 -5.99 19.52 28.89
CA ASP A 178 -5.25 18.29 29.20
C ASP A 178 -5.77 17.10 28.39
N LEU A 179 -5.72 17.22 27.05
CA LEU A 179 -6.11 16.16 26.13
C LEU A 179 -4.90 15.24 25.85
N PRO A 180 -4.92 13.96 26.28
CA PRO A 180 -3.83 13.04 26.00
C PRO A 180 -3.84 12.55 24.55
N LEU A 181 -2.78 11.82 24.20
CA LEU A 181 -2.69 11.08 22.94
C LEU A 181 -3.77 10.00 22.87
N VAL A 182 -4.19 9.64 21.65
CA VAL A 182 -5.07 8.49 21.46
C VAL A 182 -4.41 7.19 21.95
N GLY A 183 -5.22 6.27 22.47
CA GLY A 183 -4.78 4.94 22.89
C GLY A 183 -3.93 4.91 24.15
N THR A 184 -3.92 5.98 24.96
CA THR A 184 -3.16 6.07 26.21
C THR A 184 -3.59 5.03 27.25
N CYS A 185 -4.85 4.58 27.20
CA CYS A 185 -5.44 3.59 28.11
C CYS A 185 -5.67 2.24 27.38
N PRO A 186 -4.64 1.40 27.16
CA PRO A 186 -4.78 0.16 26.41
C PRO A 186 -5.65 -0.90 27.11
N LEU A 187 -5.77 -0.85 28.44
CA LEU A 187 -6.68 -1.72 29.20
C LEU A 187 -8.16 -1.33 28.99
N GLY A 188 -8.41 -0.11 28.52
CA GLY A 188 -9.71 0.41 28.14
C GLY A 188 -10.30 -0.16 26.84
N ALA A 189 -9.62 -1.11 26.20
CA ALA A 189 -10.03 -1.61 24.90
C ALA A 189 -11.42 -2.28 24.92
N ALA A 190 -12.25 -1.90 23.95
CA ALA A 190 -13.44 -2.66 23.58
C ALA A 190 -13.07 -4.07 23.11
N TRP A 191 -14.03 -5.00 23.13
CA TRP A 191 -13.77 -6.38 22.69
C TRP A 191 -13.22 -6.49 21.27
N CYS A 192 -13.71 -5.64 20.36
CA CYS A 192 -13.27 -5.60 18.97
C CYS A 192 -11.83 -5.05 18.81
N GLY A 193 -11.27 -4.50 19.89
CA GLY A 193 -9.95 -3.90 19.97
C GLY A 193 -9.92 -2.39 19.75
N ALA A 194 -11.07 -1.72 19.62
CA ALA A 194 -11.15 -0.27 19.58
C ALA A 194 -10.82 0.34 20.96
N LEU A 195 -10.10 1.45 20.96
CA LEU A 195 -9.65 2.21 22.12
C LEU A 195 -10.40 3.53 22.19
N ASP A 196 -10.34 4.19 23.35
CA ASP A 196 -10.95 5.51 23.60
C ASP A 196 -12.45 5.60 23.33
N MET A 197 -13.16 4.46 23.26
CA MET A 197 -14.62 4.38 23.14
C MET A 197 -15.34 4.86 24.43
N ALA A 198 -14.60 5.31 25.44
CA ALA A 198 -15.08 5.80 26.71
C ALA A 198 -14.16 6.94 27.17
N GLY A 199 -14.71 8.14 27.35
CA GLY A 199 -13.94 9.34 27.66
C GLY A 199 -13.20 9.91 26.45
N THR A 200 -12.05 10.54 26.67
CA THR A 200 -11.20 11.20 25.66
C THR A 200 -11.95 12.26 24.86
N VAL A 201 -12.74 11.93 23.85
CA VAL A 201 -13.44 12.90 22.99
C VAL A 201 -14.82 12.40 22.60
N TRP A 202 -15.77 13.33 22.43
CA TRP A 202 -17.07 12.99 21.86
C TRP A 202 -16.93 12.68 20.38
N GLU A 203 -17.57 11.60 19.93
CA GLU A 203 -17.49 11.12 18.55
C GLU A 203 -18.79 11.36 17.78
N TRP A 204 -18.68 11.97 16.60
CA TRP A 204 -19.82 12.19 15.69
C TRP A 204 -20.40 10.89 15.13
N CYS A 205 -21.73 10.78 15.18
CA CYS A 205 -22.50 9.75 14.48
C CYS A 205 -23.29 10.34 13.29
N CYS A 206 -23.67 9.52 12.31
CA CYS A 206 -24.43 9.93 11.12
C CYS A 206 -25.94 9.72 11.24
N ASN A 207 -26.52 9.74 12.45
CA ASN A 207 -27.96 9.60 12.66
C ASN A 207 -28.51 10.70 13.57
N SER A 208 -29.81 10.96 13.48
CA SER A 208 -30.49 11.94 14.34
C SER A 208 -30.57 11.39 15.78
N TYR A 209 -30.39 12.30 16.74
CA TYR A 209 -30.56 12.02 18.17
C TYR A 209 -31.95 11.42 18.50
N GLU A 210 -33.00 11.86 17.81
CA GLU A 210 -34.40 11.47 18.08
C GLU A 210 -34.73 10.05 17.59
N ASN A 211 -33.87 9.47 16.72
CA ASN A 211 -34.09 8.15 16.16
C ASN A 211 -33.72 7.01 17.14
N TYR A 212 -33.13 7.31 18.29
CA TYR A 212 -32.68 6.31 19.24
C TYR A 212 -33.82 5.78 20.14
N PRO A 213 -33.88 4.47 20.44
CA PRO A 213 -33.01 3.40 19.93
C PRO A 213 -33.54 2.73 18.66
N GLY A 214 -34.83 2.87 18.33
CA GLY A 214 -35.50 2.02 17.33
C GLY A 214 -35.15 2.27 15.86
N ARG A 215 -34.65 3.47 15.53
CA ARG A 215 -34.25 3.91 14.18
C ARG A 215 -32.80 4.40 14.15
N SER A 216 -32.01 4.07 15.17
CA SER A 216 -30.62 4.55 15.31
C SER A 216 -29.67 4.00 14.22
N TYR A 217 -30.13 3.08 13.37
CA TYR A 217 -29.42 2.61 12.18
C TYR A 217 -29.61 3.50 10.94
N SER A 218 -30.52 4.48 10.99
CA SER A 218 -30.84 5.36 9.86
C SER A 218 -29.75 6.43 9.66
N VAL A 219 -29.16 6.44 8.47
CA VAL A 219 -28.10 7.39 8.08
C VAL A 219 -28.70 8.68 7.53
N ILE A 220 -28.15 9.82 7.96
CA ILE A 220 -28.42 11.16 7.44
C ILE A 220 -27.34 11.51 6.42
N SER A 221 -27.75 11.91 5.22
CA SER A 221 -26.85 12.29 4.12
C SER A 221 -26.46 13.77 4.13
N ASP A 222 -27.36 14.66 4.56
CA ASP A 222 -27.09 16.09 4.74
C ASP A 222 -28.07 16.66 5.79
N VAL A 223 -27.66 17.75 6.46
CA VAL A 223 -28.46 18.41 7.50
C VAL A 223 -28.60 19.88 7.15
N LYS A 224 -29.83 20.37 7.01
CA LYS A 224 -30.07 21.80 6.79
C LYS A 224 -29.90 22.57 8.10
N ARG A 225 -29.20 23.69 8.03
CA ARG A 225 -29.05 24.59 9.18
C ARG A 225 -30.43 25.04 9.67
N GLY A 226 -30.68 24.86 10.96
CA GLY A 226 -31.96 25.18 11.62
C GLY A 226 -32.93 24.01 11.76
N ASP A 227 -32.66 22.87 11.12
CA ASP A 227 -33.47 21.65 11.28
C ASP A 227 -33.06 20.89 12.56
N TYR A 228 -33.55 21.38 13.69
CA TYR A 228 -33.10 20.99 15.02
C TYR A 228 -33.34 19.53 15.40
N ASP A 229 -34.27 18.86 14.72
CA ASP A 229 -34.66 17.47 14.96
C ASP A 229 -33.88 16.50 14.06
N ALA A 230 -33.20 17.01 13.03
CA ALA A 230 -32.25 16.28 12.20
C ALA A 230 -30.80 16.38 12.69
N TYR A 231 -30.51 17.02 13.84
CA TYR A 231 -29.13 17.20 14.25
C TYR A 231 -28.44 15.86 14.59
N PRO A 232 -27.20 15.67 14.10
CA PRO A 232 -26.38 14.52 14.41
C PRO A 232 -26.08 14.42 15.91
N THR A 233 -25.79 13.21 16.35
CA THR A 233 -25.58 12.86 17.75
C THR A 233 -24.12 12.50 18.04
N LEU A 234 -23.80 12.46 19.34
CA LEU A 234 -22.46 12.22 19.86
C LEU A 234 -22.47 11.04 20.84
N ARG A 235 -21.39 10.25 20.82
CA ARG A 235 -21.17 9.10 21.72
C ARG A 235 -19.78 9.13 22.37
N GLY A 236 -19.60 8.34 23.44
CA GLY A 236 -18.29 8.08 24.07
C GLY A 236 -18.01 8.82 25.37
N GLY A 237 -18.49 10.04 25.52
CA GLY A 237 -18.06 10.91 26.62
C GLY A 237 -16.90 11.80 26.20
N SER A 238 -16.29 12.49 27.15
CA SER A 238 -15.14 13.36 26.90
C SER A 238 -14.22 13.42 28.10
N TYR A 239 -12.96 13.81 27.88
CA TYR A 239 -11.95 13.84 28.93
C TYR A 239 -12.32 14.73 30.14
N TRP A 240 -13.16 15.76 29.98
CA TRP A 240 -13.62 16.63 31.09
C TRP A 240 -14.98 16.20 31.69
N SER A 241 -15.57 15.10 31.23
CA SER A 241 -16.84 14.54 31.73
C SER A 241 -16.55 13.35 32.62
N THR A 242 -17.43 13.05 33.58
CA THR A 242 -17.40 11.80 34.36
C THR A 242 -18.27 10.69 33.73
N ASN A 243 -19.09 11.03 32.73
CA ASN A 243 -19.99 10.09 32.06
C ASN A 243 -19.26 9.32 30.93
N VAL A 244 -18.77 8.12 31.25
CA VAL A 244 -18.04 7.20 30.36
C VAL A 244 -18.61 5.78 30.14
N PRO A 245 -19.85 5.39 30.56
CA PRO A 245 -20.46 4.13 30.13
C PRO A 245 -20.65 4.04 28.61
N CYS A 246 -20.77 2.82 28.09
CA CYS A 246 -21.13 2.56 26.68
C CYS A 246 -22.48 3.17 26.25
N GLY A 247 -23.35 3.49 27.21
CA GLY A 247 -24.62 4.19 26.97
C GLY A 247 -24.48 5.70 26.79
N ALA A 248 -23.32 6.29 27.11
CA ALA A 248 -23.12 7.74 27.11
C ALA A 248 -23.40 8.34 25.72
N ARG A 249 -24.37 9.27 25.68
CA ARG A 249 -24.78 9.98 24.47
C ARG A 249 -25.11 11.43 24.78
N SER A 250 -24.94 12.29 23.79
CA SER A 250 -25.24 13.72 23.93
C SER A 250 -25.88 14.30 22.67
N ARG A 251 -26.74 15.31 22.87
CA ARG A 251 -27.29 16.15 21.80
C ARG A 251 -26.44 17.41 21.70
N VAL A 252 -26.19 17.87 20.47
CA VAL A 252 -25.47 19.13 20.24
C VAL A 252 -26.24 20.31 20.89
N PRO A 253 -25.61 21.07 21.81
CA PRO A 253 -26.28 22.15 22.55
C PRO A 253 -26.90 23.24 21.67
N ARG A 254 -28.05 23.79 22.09
CA ARG A 254 -28.78 24.85 21.37
C ARG A 254 -27.98 26.13 21.10
N ARG A 255 -27.03 26.49 21.97
CA ARG A 255 -26.21 27.71 21.86
C ARG A 255 -25.10 27.63 20.80
N GLN A 256 -24.66 26.43 20.42
CA GLN A 256 -23.64 26.23 19.38
C GLN A 256 -24.24 26.18 17.96
N ARG A 257 -25.52 26.55 17.81
CA ARG A 257 -26.28 26.51 16.55
C ARG A 257 -26.21 27.83 15.74
N HIS A 258 -25.50 28.85 16.26
CA HIS A 258 -25.29 30.15 15.62
C HIS A 258 -23.81 30.60 15.73
N PRO A 259 -23.08 30.81 14.61
CA PRO A 259 -21.67 31.21 14.62
C PRO A 259 -21.44 32.73 14.45
N ARG A 260 -22.49 33.58 14.44
CA ARG A 260 -22.31 35.05 14.25
C ARG A 260 -21.68 35.78 15.44
N GLN A 261 -21.35 35.11 16.54
CA GLN A 261 -20.61 35.76 17.61
C GLN A 261 -19.10 35.64 17.32
N ARG A 262 -18.46 36.78 16.99
CA ARG A 262 -17.05 36.98 17.33
C ARG A 262 -16.92 36.69 18.81
N PHE A 263 -16.32 35.56 19.17
CA PHE A 263 -16.10 35.22 20.56
C PHE A 263 -15.07 36.19 21.14
N PRO A 264 -15.40 37.00 22.16
CA PRO A 264 -14.45 37.91 22.76
C PRO A 264 -13.34 37.09 23.44
N SER A 265 -12.11 37.58 23.36
CA SER A 265 -10.97 37.06 24.11
C SER A 265 -11.32 37.03 25.61
N GLY A 266 -11.56 35.84 26.17
CA GLY A 266 -11.84 35.66 27.60
C GLY A 266 -13.12 34.93 27.99
N ALA A 267 -13.90 34.36 27.06
CA ALA A 267 -15.05 33.52 27.43
C ALA A 267 -14.63 32.23 28.19
N ARG A 268 -15.30 31.91 29.31
CA ARG A 268 -15.01 30.70 30.11
C ARG A 268 -15.19 29.42 29.28
N PRO A 269 -14.29 28.41 29.39
CA PRO A 269 -14.26 27.23 28.51
C PRO A 269 -15.45 26.26 28.65
N SER A 270 -16.29 26.42 29.67
CA SER A 270 -17.37 25.48 30.03
C SER A 270 -18.53 25.38 29.02
N SER A 271 -18.44 26.10 27.88
CA SER A 271 -19.47 26.11 26.83
C SER A 271 -19.00 25.51 25.49
N LEU A 272 -17.78 24.96 25.43
CA LEU A 272 -17.13 24.48 24.22
C LEU A 272 -16.63 23.04 24.38
N ILE A 273 -17.54 22.08 24.14
CA ILE A 273 -17.22 20.66 24.06
C ILE A 273 -16.37 20.41 22.81
N LEU A 274 -15.18 19.82 23.01
CA LEU A 274 -14.23 19.44 21.96
C LEU A 274 -14.77 18.21 21.23
N TYR A 275 -15.33 18.42 20.04
CA TYR A 275 -15.83 17.34 19.18
C TYR A 275 -14.69 16.77 18.35
N SER A 276 -14.58 15.44 18.36
CA SER A 276 -13.68 14.68 17.49
C SER A 276 -14.47 13.68 16.66
N VAL A 277 -13.77 12.92 15.82
CA VAL A 277 -14.38 11.98 14.88
C VAL A 277 -13.74 10.62 15.09
N SER A 278 -14.54 9.58 15.35
CA SER A 278 -14.14 8.24 14.97
C SER A 278 -14.61 7.96 13.57
N LEU A 279 -13.68 7.49 12.75
CA LEU A 279 -13.97 7.10 11.39
C LEU A 279 -14.35 5.63 11.32
N PHE A 280 -15.30 5.34 10.43
CA PHE A 280 -15.96 4.07 10.33
C PHE A 280 -15.88 3.52 8.90
N LEU A 281 -15.78 2.19 8.75
CA LEU A 281 -15.79 1.48 7.47
C LEU A 281 -17.04 0.61 7.37
N HIS A 282 -17.95 0.92 6.43
CA HIS A 282 -19.16 0.14 6.17
C HIS A 282 -19.08 -0.62 4.84
N SER A 283 -19.71 -1.80 4.77
CA SER A 283 -19.90 -2.57 3.53
C SER A 283 -21.32 -2.38 2.99
N TYR A 284 -21.47 -1.76 1.82
CA TYR A 284 -22.67 -1.84 0.99
C TYR A 284 -22.52 -3.03 0.02
N ALA A 285 -23.16 -4.16 0.31
CA ALA A 285 -23.64 -5.02 -0.76
C ALA A 285 -25.01 -4.46 -1.18
N HIS A 286 -25.11 -4.03 -2.44
CA HIS A 286 -26.31 -3.51 -3.09
C HIS A 286 -27.50 -4.47 -2.91
N ASP A 287 -28.61 -3.97 -2.36
CA ASP A 287 -29.93 -4.34 -2.87
C ASP A 287 -30.27 -3.30 -3.95
N SER A 288 -30.41 -3.79 -5.17
CA SER A 288 -30.82 -3.04 -6.36
C SER A 288 -32.21 -2.46 -6.16
N HIS A 289 -32.37 -1.15 -6.33
CA HIS A 289 -33.46 -0.48 -7.08
C HIS A 289 -33.38 1.04 -6.87
N THR A 290 -32.71 1.77 -7.78
CA THR A 290 -33.16 3.06 -8.35
C THR A 290 -32.20 3.59 -9.41
N THR A 291 -32.68 3.54 -10.66
CA THR A 291 -32.46 4.47 -11.80
C THR A 291 -31.11 5.19 -11.95
N HIS A 292 -30.28 4.65 -12.85
CA HIS A 292 -29.20 5.35 -13.52
C HIS A 292 -29.71 6.52 -14.37
N SER A 293 -29.34 7.75 -14.06
CA SER A 293 -29.28 8.85 -15.04
C SER A 293 -27.87 8.91 -15.64
N ARG A 294 -27.75 8.49 -16.90
CA ARG A 294 -26.56 8.66 -17.73
C ARG A 294 -26.38 10.16 -18.03
N VAL A 295 -25.39 10.81 -17.43
CA VAL A 295 -24.91 12.10 -17.91
C VAL A 295 -24.00 11.85 -19.12
N ARG A 296 -24.49 12.23 -20.30
CA ARG A 296 -23.72 12.28 -21.55
C ARG A 296 -22.58 13.29 -21.40
N ARG A 297 -21.35 12.86 -21.71
CA ARG A 297 -20.23 13.78 -21.97
C ARG A 297 -20.42 14.39 -23.36
N SER A 298 -20.76 15.68 -23.43
CA SER A 298 -20.54 16.50 -24.61
C SER A 298 -19.09 17.03 -24.60
N GLY A 299 -18.46 17.01 -25.77
CA GLY A 299 -17.12 17.55 -25.99
C GLY A 299 -17.10 19.08 -26.00
N GLY A 300 -15.93 19.64 -25.68
CA GLY A 300 -15.68 21.08 -25.68
C GLY A 300 -14.23 21.40 -25.30
N SER A 301 -13.42 21.60 -26.33
CA SER A 301 -12.18 22.38 -26.45
C SER A 301 -11.50 22.99 -25.21
N GLY A 302 -10.20 22.69 -25.07
CA GLY A 302 -9.13 23.68 -25.08
C GLY A 302 -9.12 24.75 -23.98
N GLY A 303 -8.47 24.43 -22.86
CA GLY A 303 -8.00 25.42 -21.89
C GLY A 303 -6.78 24.88 -21.15
N GLN A 304 -5.61 25.42 -21.45
CA GLN A 304 -4.35 25.10 -20.76
C GLN A 304 -4.47 25.53 -19.29
N CYS A 305 -4.34 24.57 -18.38
CA CYS A 305 -4.23 24.79 -16.95
C CYS A 305 -2.73 24.72 -16.58
N PRO A 306 -2.15 25.73 -15.89
CA PRO A 306 -0.72 25.72 -15.58
C PRO A 306 -0.39 24.65 -14.52
N PRO A 307 0.82 24.07 -14.52
CA PRO A 307 1.20 23.04 -13.58
C PRO A 307 1.31 23.63 -12.17
N ALA A 308 0.44 23.17 -11.26
CA ALA A 308 0.58 23.40 -9.83
C ALA A 308 1.88 22.75 -9.34
N ARG A 309 2.84 23.58 -8.93
CA ARG A 309 4.04 23.14 -8.20
C ARG A 309 3.60 22.58 -6.84
N PRO A 310 4.00 21.36 -6.45
CA PRO A 310 3.82 20.93 -5.07
C PRO A 310 4.88 21.61 -4.21
N ALA A 311 4.50 22.69 -3.52
CA ALA A 311 5.10 23.01 -2.24
C ALA A 311 4.40 22.14 -1.19
N ILE A 312 5.18 21.37 -0.44
CA ILE A 312 5.08 21.13 1.00
C ILE A 312 6.24 20.19 1.35
N ARG A 313 7.34 20.80 1.79
CA ARG A 313 8.20 20.22 2.83
C ARG A 313 7.36 20.26 4.11
N ILE A 314 7.20 19.12 4.77
CA ILE A 314 7.11 18.89 6.23
C ILE A 314 6.86 17.37 6.35
N LEU A 315 7.94 16.60 6.47
CA LEU A 315 7.97 15.20 6.91
C LEU A 315 9.29 14.97 7.68
N GLU A 316 9.60 15.90 8.57
CA GLU A 316 10.55 15.67 9.65
C GLU A 316 9.69 15.61 10.92
N HIS A 317 9.92 14.60 11.75
CA HIS A 317 9.19 14.29 13.01
C HIS A 317 7.97 13.35 12.90
N MET A 318 8.18 12.08 12.53
CA MET A 318 7.43 10.97 13.17
C MET A 318 8.11 9.59 13.02
N PHE A 319 9.42 9.52 13.22
CA PHE A 319 10.20 8.28 13.30
C PHE A 319 11.03 8.27 14.59
N LEU A 320 10.38 8.04 15.72
CA LEU A 320 11.06 7.82 17.00
C LEU A 320 10.83 6.37 17.42
N PHE A 321 11.61 5.45 16.84
CA PHE A 321 12.23 4.29 17.51
C PHE A 321 13.14 3.52 16.53
N PHE A 322 14.12 4.22 15.97
CA PHE A 322 15.41 3.65 15.58
C PHE A 322 16.43 4.73 15.88
N LYS A 323 17.14 4.62 17.01
CA LYS A 323 18.45 5.28 17.14
C LYS A 323 19.41 4.55 16.20
N GLU A 324 19.34 4.84 14.91
CA GLU A 324 20.44 4.59 13.99
C GLU A 324 21.27 5.87 13.94
N GLU A 325 22.49 5.82 14.45
CA GLU A 325 23.55 6.81 14.20
C GLU A 325 23.55 7.20 12.72
N PRO A 326 23.72 8.49 12.35
CA PRO A 326 23.71 8.91 10.96
C PRO A 326 24.86 8.24 10.18
N MET A 327 24.54 7.17 9.46
CA MET A 327 25.51 6.50 8.62
C MET A 327 26.03 7.44 7.53
N PRO A 328 27.34 7.49 7.26
CA PRO A 328 27.89 8.40 6.26
C PRO A 328 27.35 8.04 4.87
N LYS A 329 26.67 9.00 4.23
CA LYS A 329 26.23 8.87 2.84
C LYS A 329 27.44 8.64 1.94
N THR A 330 27.44 7.49 1.28
CA THR A 330 28.65 6.91 0.69
C THR A 330 28.97 7.47 -0.70
N PHE A 331 27.95 7.81 -1.50
CA PHE A 331 28.17 8.24 -2.89
C PHE A 331 27.88 9.72 -3.10
N ARG A 332 28.90 10.48 -3.52
CA ARG A 332 28.87 11.94 -3.70
C ARG A 332 29.26 12.31 -5.14
N HIS A 333 28.87 13.51 -5.57
CA HIS A 333 29.28 14.13 -6.85
C HIS A 333 29.00 13.27 -8.09
N LEU A 334 27.88 12.53 -8.09
CA LEU A 334 27.52 11.64 -9.20
C LEU A 334 26.86 12.39 -10.36
N TRP A 335 26.32 13.59 -10.11
CA TRP A 335 25.60 14.36 -11.12
C TRP A 335 26.41 14.63 -12.38
N SER A 336 27.66 15.08 -12.26
CA SER A 336 28.52 15.40 -13.42
C SER A 336 28.75 14.18 -14.32
N THR A 337 28.84 12.99 -13.72
CA THR A 337 28.99 11.74 -14.47
C THR A 337 27.67 11.29 -15.09
N PHE A 338 26.55 11.47 -14.37
CA PHE A 338 25.23 11.12 -14.86
C PHE A 338 24.79 11.97 -16.06
N SER A 339 24.91 13.30 -15.94
CA SER A 339 24.45 14.26 -16.95
C SER A 339 25.48 14.54 -18.04
N SER A 340 26.67 13.90 -18.03
CA SER A 340 27.66 14.10 -19.09
C SER A 340 27.16 13.61 -20.44
N PHE A 341 27.55 14.32 -21.49
CA PHE A 341 27.15 13.97 -22.86
C PHE A 341 27.63 12.54 -23.21
N ASP A 342 28.86 12.17 -22.81
CA ASP A 342 29.39 10.84 -23.03
C ASP A 342 28.58 9.73 -22.35
N ASN A 343 28.05 9.97 -21.15
CA ASN A 343 27.17 9.00 -20.48
C ASN A 343 25.82 8.89 -21.20
N LEU A 344 25.23 10.02 -21.59
CA LEU A 344 23.98 10.07 -22.34
C LEU A 344 24.12 9.41 -23.72
N TRP A 345 25.24 9.61 -24.41
CA TRP A 345 25.55 8.97 -25.69
C TRP A 345 25.66 7.45 -25.54
N ARG A 346 26.42 6.96 -24.56
CA ARG A 346 26.52 5.52 -24.26
C ARG A 346 25.16 4.93 -23.88
N ALA A 347 24.34 5.68 -23.12
CA ALA A 347 22.99 5.28 -22.77
C ALA A 347 22.07 5.18 -23.99
N TYR A 348 22.16 6.12 -24.93
CA TYR A 348 21.43 6.08 -26.19
C TYR A 348 21.81 4.83 -27.01
N LEU A 349 23.11 4.56 -27.16
CA LEU A 349 23.60 3.37 -27.86
C LEU A 349 23.10 2.07 -27.20
N ALA A 350 23.06 2.02 -25.87
CA ALA A 350 22.52 0.88 -25.13
C ALA A 350 21.00 0.73 -25.34
N ALA A 351 20.24 1.83 -25.28
CA ALA A 351 18.78 1.84 -25.40
C ALA A 351 18.31 1.41 -26.80
N ARG A 352 19.02 1.83 -27.85
CA ARG A 352 18.68 1.55 -29.26
C ARG A 352 19.08 0.17 -29.75
N ARG A 353 19.98 -0.54 -29.04
CA ARG A 353 20.57 -1.80 -29.48
C ARG A 353 19.49 -2.82 -29.88
N GLY A 354 19.56 -3.29 -31.14
CA GLY A 354 18.61 -4.24 -31.72
C GLY A 354 17.20 -3.69 -32.01
N LYS A 355 16.99 -2.37 -31.90
CA LYS A 355 15.67 -1.72 -32.01
C LYS A 355 15.62 -0.53 -32.97
N ARG A 356 16.67 -0.28 -33.76
CA ARG A 356 16.79 0.87 -34.68
C ARG A 356 15.59 1.03 -35.62
N ARG A 357 14.99 -0.08 -36.09
CA ARG A 357 13.82 -0.06 -36.99
C ARG A 357 12.49 0.36 -36.33
N ARG A 358 12.44 0.56 -35.01
CA ARG A 358 11.21 1.00 -34.35
C ARG A 358 10.98 2.49 -34.65
N PRO A 359 9.77 2.94 -35.04
CA PRO A 359 9.53 4.32 -35.45
C PRO A 359 10.07 5.39 -34.50
N ALA A 360 9.79 5.26 -33.20
CA ALA A 360 10.29 6.21 -32.19
C ALA A 360 11.82 6.21 -32.03
N VAL A 361 12.50 5.09 -32.30
CA VAL A 361 13.96 4.99 -32.25
C VAL A 361 14.57 5.58 -33.51
N ALA A 362 14.01 5.25 -34.67
CA ALA A 362 14.43 5.77 -35.96
C ALA A 362 14.29 7.30 -36.02
N ALA A 363 13.15 7.84 -35.58
CA ALA A 363 12.92 9.28 -35.51
C ALA A 363 13.92 9.99 -34.59
N TYR A 364 14.20 9.42 -33.41
CA TYR A 364 15.20 9.97 -32.51
C TYR A 364 16.61 9.93 -33.10
N GLU A 365 16.93 8.89 -33.87
CA GLU A 365 18.24 8.66 -34.47
C GLU A 365 18.59 9.67 -35.59
N LEU A 366 17.60 10.24 -36.28
CA LEU A 366 17.83 11.25 -37.33
C LEU A 366 18.55 12.50 -36.82
N ALA A 367 18.34 12.88 -35.55
CA ALA A 367 18.95 14.04 -34.91
C ALA A 367 19.43 13.71 -33.49
N ALA A 368 20.06 12.53 -33.33
CA ALA A 368 20.39 11.99 -32.01
C ALA A 368 21.25 12.94 -31.16
N GLU A 369 22.26 13.57 -31.75
CA GLU A 369 23.16 14.49 -31.06
C GLU A 369 22.40 15.73 -30.54
N SER A 370 21.63 16.40 -31.39
CA SER A 370 20.81 17.55 -31.00
C SER A 370 19.80 17.19 -29.91
N HIS A 371 19.12 16.04 -30.03
CA HIS A 371 18.19 15.57 -29.00
C HIS A 371 18.89 15.30 -27.67
N LEU A 372 20.11 14.76 -27.69
CA LEU A 372 20.87 14.46 -26.48
C LEU A 372 21.40 15.72 -25.80
N PHE A 373 21.84 16.74 -26.55
CA PHE A 373 22.16 18.05 -25.98
C PHE A 373 20.93 18.71 -25.34
N ALA A 374 19.78 18.71 -26.02
CA ALA A 374 18.53 19.22 -25.45
C ALA A 374 18.06 18.44 -24.22
N LEU A 375 18.30 17.12 -24.18
CA LEU A 375 18.06 16.30 -22.99
C LEU A 375 19.01 16.68 -21.85
N GLN A 376 20.30 16.84 -22.14
CA GLN A 376 21.31 17.26 -21.17
C GLN A 376 20.95 18.61 -20.55
N GLU A 377 20.56 19.58 -21.36
CA GLU A 377 20.15 20.91 -20.92
C GLU A 377 18.91 20.86 -20.01
N ARG A 378 17.90 20.06 -20.39
CA ARG A 378 16.70 19.84 -19.55
C ARG A 378 17.01 19.15 -18.23
N LEU A 379 17.93 18.19 -18.22
CA LEU A 379 18.40 17.55 -16.98
C LEU A 379 19.14 18.58 -16.12
N ASN A 380 20.05 19.35 -16.72
CA ASN A 380 20.87 20.33 -16.01
C ASN A 380 20.06 21.52 -15.45
N SER A 381 18.99 21.92 -16.13
CA SER A 381 18.04 22.94 -15.67
C SER A 381 16.94 22.41 -14.75
N ALA A 382 16.94 21.10 -14.44
CA ALA A 382 15.90 20.43 -13.66
C ALA A 382 14.47 20.55 -14.23
N THR A 383 14.37 20.71 -15.55
CA THR A 383 13.08 20.83 -16.29
C THR A 383 12.64 19.51 -16.93
N TRP A 384 13.51 18.49 -16.96
CA TRP A 384 13.14 17.16 -17.45
C TRP A 384 12.04 16.52 -16.59
N GLN A 385 11.08 15.88 -17.26
CA GLN A 385 10.01 15.09 -16.66
C GLN A 385 9.81 13.80 -17.47
N PRO A 386 9.52 12.65 -16.82
CA PRO A 386 9.17 11.42 -17.52
C PRO A 386 7.91 11.62 -18.38
N GLY A 387 7.91 11.07 -19.59
CA GLY A 387 6.75 11.06 -20.47
C GLY A 387 5.74 9.94 -20.13
N GLY A 388 4.60 9.96 -20.83
CA GLY A 388 3.51 9.00 -20.60
C GLY A 388 3.86 7.57 -21.00
N TYR A 389 3.42 6.59 -20.20
CA TYR A 389 3.64 5.18 -20.47
C TYR A 389 2.71 4.62 -21.54
N ARG A 390 3.26 3.76 -22.42
CA ARG A 390 2.45 2.89 -23.28
C ARG A 390 2.22 1.56 -22.58
N THR A 391 1.00 1.35 -22.09
CA THR A 391 0.61 0.16 -21.35
C THR A 391 -0.02 -0.89 -22.26
N PHE A 392 0.41 -2.15 -22.13
CA PHE A 392 -0.16 -3.29 -22.86
C PHE A 392 -0.11 -4.55 -22.00
N VAL A 393 -1.05 -5.48 -22.23
CA VAL A 393 -1.16 -6.71 -21.43
C VAL A 393 -0.50 -7.87 -22.17
N ILE A 394 0.49 -8.49 -21.52
CA ILE A 394 1.04 -9.77 -21.98
C ILE A 394 0.23 -10.91 -21.35
N ARG A 395 -0.41 -11.72 -22.19
CA ARG A 395 -1.24 -12.88 -21.80
C ARG A 395 -0.55 -14.17 -22.22
N GLU A 396 0.58 -14.51 -21.59
CA GLU A 396 1.24 -15.79 -21.87
C GLU A 396 0.74 -16.91 -20.95
N TRP A 397 0.98 -16.75 -19.64
CA TRP A 397 0.62 -17.75 -18.62
C TRP A 397 0.12 -17.10 -17.32
N LYS A 398 0.53 -15.85 -17.08
CA LYS A 398 -0.04 -14.93 -16.09
C LYS A 398 -0.29 -13.62 -16.83
N ARG A 399 -1.41 -12.96 -16.57
CA ARG A 399 -1.68 -11.61 -17.07
C ARG A 399 -0.64 -10.66 -16.45
N ARG A 400 0.17 -10.00 -17.29
CA ARG A 400 1.13 -8.99 -16.83
C ARG A 400 0.86 -7.69 -17.56
N LEU A 401 0.55 -6.64 -16.79
CA LEU A 401 0.47 -5.29 -17.30
C LEU A 401 1.89 -4.77 -17.49
N VAL A 402 2.30 -4.55 -18.73
CA VAL A 402 3.63 -4.04 -19.09
C VAL A 402 3.46 -2.60 -19.53
N SER A 403 4.23 -1.71 -18.92
CA SER A 403 4.18 -0.28 -19.17
C SER A 403 5.55 0.15 -19.68
N ALA A 404 5.61 0.48 -20.97
CA ALA A 404 6.84 0.85 -21.63
C ALA A 404 6.96 2.38 -21.68
N ALA A 405 8.01 2.91 -21.04
CA ALA A 405 8.36 4.33 -21.13
C ALA A 405 8.70 4.75 -22.58
N PRO A 406 8.57 6.04 -22.93
CA PRO A 406 9.08 6.63 -24.16
C PRO A 406 10.56 6.32 -24.42
N PHE A 407 11.02 6.51 -25.66
CA PHE A 407 12.41 6.16 -26.00
C PHE A 407 13.43 7.04 -25.27
N GLU A 408 13.21 8.36 -25.20
CA GLU A 408 14.09 9.29 -24.50
C GLU A 408 14.22 8.95 -23.00
N ASP A 409 13.11 8.65 -22.32
CA ASP A 409 13.13 8.22 -20.91
C ASP A 409 13.94 6.94 -20.69
N ARG A 410 13.95 6.02 -21.66
CA ARG A 410 14.80 4.83 -21.58
C ARG A 410 16.28 5.19 -21.66
N ILE A 411 16.65 6.25 -22.39
CA ILE A 411 18.02 6.77 -22.40
C ILE A 411 18.37 7.24 -20.97
N VAL A 412 17.50 8.01 -20.33
CA VAL A 412 17.68 8.45 -18.93
C VAL A 412 17.79 7.24 -17.98
N HIS A 413 16.94 6.22 -18.14
CA HIS A 413 17.03 4.98 -17.36
C HIS A 413 18.39 4.28 -17.54
N HIS A 414 18.88 4.19 -18.77
CA HIS A 414 20.18 3.60 -19.07
C HIS A 414 21.34 4.44 -18.51
N ALA A 415 21.26 5.77 -18.59
CA ALA A 415 22.25 6.69 -18.05
C ALA A 415 22.33 6.59 -16.51
N LEU A 416 21.18 6.46 -15.85
CA LEU A 416 21.10 6.29 -14.41
C LEU A 416 21.69 4.93 -13.97
N CYS A 417 21.29 3.84 -14.63
CA CYS A 417 21.80 2.50 -14.33
C CYS A 417 23.31 2.38 -14.57
N GLN A 418 23.88 3.05 -15.57
CA GLN A 418 25.33 3.05 -15.79
C GLN A 418 26.12 3.62 -14.61
N VAL A 419 25.57 4.61 -13.90
CA VAL A 419 26.18 5.23 -12.73
C VAL A 419 25.88 4.44 -11.46
N LEU A 420 24.63 4.00 -11.26
CA LEU A 420 24.20 3.40 -10.01
C LEU A 420 24.48 1.90 -9.88
N GLU A 421 24.42 1.12 -10.97
CA GLU A 421 24.62 -0.32 -10.89
C GLU A 421 25.99 -0.72 -10.33
N PRO A 422 27.12 -0.13 -10.75
CA PRO A 422 28.44 -0.51 -10.22
C PRO A 422 28.55 -0.31 -8.70
N LEU A 423 27.96 0.77 -8.20
CA LEU A 423 27.98 1.15 -6.78
C LEU A 423 27.23 0.13 -5.91
N TRP A 424 26.12 -0.39 -6.42
CA TRP A 424 25.30 -1.40 -5.75
C TRP A 424 25.78 -2.82 -5.96
N GLU A 425 26.35 -3.14 -7.12
CA GLU A 425 26.88 -4.47 -7.41
C GLU A 425 27.97 -4.88 -6.40
N ALA A 426 28.79 -3.93 -5.94
CA ALA A 426 29.80 -4.14 -4.90
C ALA A 426 29.21 -4.50 -3.52
N ARG A 427 27.93 -4.19 -3.28
CA ARG A 427 27.25 -4.41 -1.99
C ARG A 427 26.28 -5.59 -2.02
N PHE A 428 25.69 -5.87 -3.17
CA PHE A 428 24.77 -6.99 -3.31
C PHE A 428 25.44 -8.32 -2.99
N ILE A 429 24.72 -9.17 -2.26
CA ILE A 429 25.18 -10.53 -1.97
C ILE A 429 25.46 -11.31 -3.27
N ALA A 430 26.43 -12.23 -3.23
CA ALA A 430 26.75 -13.04 -4.40
C ALA A 430 25.58 -13.93 -4.87
N ASP A 431 24.70 -14.35 -3.94
CA ASP A 431 23.62 -15.31 -4.18
C ASP A 431 22.28 -14.69 -4.65
N SER A 432 22.30 -13.46 -5.15
CA SER A 432 21.19 -12.83 -5.87
C SER A 432 21.48 -12.76 -7.38
N TYR A 433 20.57 -13.30 -8.21
CA TYR A 433 20.90 -13.64 -9.60
C TYR A 433 20.08 -12.92 -10.69
N ALA A 434 18.98 -12.26 -10.35
CA ALA A 434 18.11 -11.63 -11.35
C ALA A 434 18.65 -10.26 -11.80
N CYS A 435 18.58 -9.98 -13.10
CA CYS A 435 18.91 -8.69 -13.71
C CYS A 435 20.30 -8.13 -13.34
N ARG A 436 21.30 -9.00 -13.16
CA ARG A 436 22.68 -8.64 -12.83
C ARG A 436 23.66 -9.17 -13.88
N LYS A 437 24.73 -8.41 -14.16
CA LYS A 437 25.76 -8.79 -15.13
C LYS A 437 26.50 -10.05 -14.67
N GLY A 438 26.79 -10.97 -15.60
CA GLY A 438 27.41 -12.27 -15.28
C GLY A 438 26.53 -13.24 -14.47
N LYS A 439 25.28 -12.86 -14.15
CA LYS A 439 24.29 -13.69 -13.46
C LYS A 439 23.23 -14.18 -14.46
N GLY A 440 22.10 -14.66 -13.93
CA GLY A 440 20.95 -15.10 -14.70
C GLY A 440 20.42 -16.47 -14.28
N THR A 441 19.46 -16.97 -15.05
CA THR A 441 18.71 -18.19 -14.72
C THR A 441 19.61 -19.41 -14.50
N LEU A 442 20.61 -19.61 -15.36
CA LEU A 442 21.48 -20.78 -15.27
C LEU A 442 22.39 -20.73 -14.04
N ALA A 443 22.94 -19.55 -13.72
CA ALA A 443 23.77 -19.37 -12.53
C ALA A 443 22.97 -19.63 -11.24
N ALA A 444 21.73 -19.10 -11.17
CA ALA A 444 20.82 -19.37 -10.06
C ALA A 444 20.48 -20.86 -9.93
N LEU A 445 20.22 -21.52 -11.07
CA LEU A 445 19.91 -22.94 -11.14
C LEU A 445 21.08 -23.81 -10.66
N ASN A 446 22.30 -23.46 -11.07
CA ASN A 446 23.52 -24.13 -10.63
C ASN A 446 23.71 -24.02 -9.12
N ARG A 447 23.53 -22.82 -8.57
CA ARG A 447 23.66 -22.59 -7.13
C ARG A 447 22.59 -23.31 -6.33
N ALA A 448 21.33 -23.28 -6.79
CA ALA A 448 20.24 -23.99 -6.14
C ALA A 448 20.49 -25.51 -6.12
N GLN A 449 20.99 -26.11 -7.21
CA GLN A 449 21.34 -27.52 -7.20
C GLN A 449 22.53 -27.84 -6.29
N TYR A 450 23.54 -26.95 -6.25
CA TYR A 450 24.67 -27.11 -5.32
C TYR A 450 24.18 -27.20 -3.87
N PHE A 451 23.27 -26.33 -3.45
CA PHE A 451 22.70 -26.41 -2.10
C PHE A 451 21.75 -27.59 -1.91
N ALA A 452 20.97 -27.96 -2.94
CA ALA A 452 20.13 -29.15 -2.88
C ALA A 452 20.94 -30.44 -2.65
N ARG A 453 22.21 -30.50 -3.06
CA ARG A 453 23.11 -31.64 -2.78
C ARG A 453 23.68 -31.63 -1.36
N ARG A 454 23.68 -30.48 -0.70
CA ARG A 454 24.35 -30.27 0.59
C ARG A 454 23.38 -30.35 1.77
N TYR A 455 22.10 -30.08 1.54
CA TYR A 455 21.08 -29.94 2.57
C TYR A 455 19.88 -30.83 2.30
N SER A 456 19.22 -31.26 3.37
CA SER A 456 18.09 -32.20 3.30
C SER A 456 16.75 -31.54 2.97
N TYR A 457 16.55 -30.29 3.37
CA TYR A 457 15.30 -29.56 3.20
C TYR A 457 15.48 -28.20 2.52
N VAL A 458 14.41 -27.73 1.89
CA VAL A 458 14.31 -26.39 1.30
C VAL A 458 13.03 -25.70 1.76
N LEU A 459 13.14 -24.41 2.09
CA LEU A 459 12.05 -23.47 2.21
C LEU A 459 11.99 -22.63 0.93
N GLN A 460 10.86 -22.71 0.23
CA GLN A 460 10.56 -21.84 -0.91
C GLN A 460 9.62 -20.72 -0.48
N LEU A 461 10.00 -19.47 -0.78
CA LEU A 461 9.18 -18.28 -0.55
C LEU A 461 9.03 -17.48 -1.85
N ASP A 462 7.89 -16.81 -1.99
CA ASP A 462 7.49 -16.00 -3.15
C ASP A 462 6.77 -14.76 -2.60
N VAL A 463 7.23 -13.57 -3.00
CA VAL A 463 6.58 -12.31 -2.59
C VAL A 463 5.32 -12.08 -3.43
N ARG A 464 4.21 -11.78 -2.77
CA ARG A 464 2.91 -11.56 -3.43
C ARG A 464 2.95 -10.27 -4.24
N GLU A 465 2.75 -10.39 -5.56
CA GLU A 465 2.67 -9.27 -6.51
C GLU A 465 3.77 -8.22 -6.29
N PHE A 466 5.01 -8.69 -6.26
CA PHE A 466 6.18 -7.91 -5.83
C PHE A 466 6.26 -6.51 -6.45
N PHE A 467 6.32 -6.40 -7.78
CA PHE A 467 6.43 -5.09 -8.46
C PHE A 467 5.27 -4.13 -8.11
N PRO A 468 3.99 -4.52 -8.20
CA PRO A 468 2.86 -3.70 -7.69
C PRO A 468 2.95 -3.31 -6.21
N SER A 469 3.53 -4.15 -5.36
CA SER A 469 3.55 -3.96 -3.90
C SER A 469 4.69 -3.08 -3.37
N ILE A 470 5.72 -2.77 -4.18
CA ILE A 470 6.87 -1.97 -3.74
C ILE A 470 6.43 -0.58 -3.30
N ASP A 471 6.71 -0.22 -2.05
CA ASP A 471 6.41 1.08 -1.47
C ASP A 471 7.43 2.14 -1.92
N HIS A 472 6.94 3.27 -2.41
CA HIS A 472 7.79 4.31 -3.00
C HIS A 472 8.68 4.99 -1.96
N ASP A 473 8.16 5.28 -0.76
CA ASP A 473 8.93 6.01 0.25
C ASP A 473 10.03 5.11 0.82
N ILE A 474 9.74 3.82 1.03
CA ILE A 474 10.76 2.86 1.50
C ILE A 474 11.88 2.74 0.47
N LEU A 475 11.55 2.67 -0.82
CA LEU A 475 12.55 2.63 -1.89
C LEU A 475 13.38 3.92 -1.91
N LEU A 476 12.73 5.09 -1.85
CA LEU A 476 13.40 6.39 -1.85
C LEU A 476 14.30 6.56 -0.64
N THR A 477 13.82 6.19 0.55
CA THR A 477 14.60 6.22 1.80
C THR A 477 15.81 5.29 1.69
N THR A 478 15.63 4.09 1.13
CA THR A 478 16.73 3.14 0.89
C THR A 478 17.78 3.73 -0.06
N LEU A 479 17.38 4.43 -1.11
CA LEU A 479 18.29 5.13 -2.02
C LEU A 479 19.00 6.30 -1.31
N GLN A 480 18.26 7.10 -0.55
CA GLN A 480 18.76 8.28 0.19
C GLN A 480 19.83 7.95 1.23
N ARG A 481 19.75 6.77 1.87
CA ARG A 481 20.77 6.31 2.82
C ARG A 481 22.17 6.21 2.21
N HIS A 482 22.25 6.03 0.89
CA HIS A 482 23.52 5.79 0.21
C HIS A 482 23.87 6.86 -0.83
N LEU A 483 22.87 7.50 -1.43
CA LEU A 483 23.04 8.58 -2.39
C LEU A 483 22.99 9.95 -1.69
N ALA A 484 24.11 10.66 -1.65
CA ALA A 484 24.18 12.03 -1.13
C ALA A 484 23.75 13.09 -2.15
N ASP A 485 23.80 12.76 -3.44
CA ASP A 485 23.51 13.70 -4.54
C ASP A 485 22.01 13.98 -4.68
N ALA A 486 21.59 15.16 -4.20
CA ALA A 486 20.18 15.57 -4.19
C ALA A 486 19.58 15.69 -5.60
N ARG A 487 20.38 16.08 -6.61
CA ARG A 487 19.90 16.23 -7.99
C ARG A 487 19.63 14.86 -8.61
N LEU A 488 20.54 13.91 -8.42
CA LEU A 488 20.36 12.55 -8.92
C LEU A 488 19.18 11.85 -8.23
N LEU A 489 19.04 12.08 -6.92
CA LEU A 489 17.91 11.57 -6.15
C LEU A 489 16.57 12.17 -6.63
N ALA A 490 16.54 13.46 -7.01
CA ALA A 490 15.34 14.07 -7.58
C ALA A 490 14.91 13.37 -8.88
N VAL A 491 15.86 13.02 -9.76
CA VAL A 491 15.59 12.22 -10.97
C VAL A 491 15.05 10.84 -10.62
N CYS A 492 15.63 10.16 -9.61
CA CYS A 492 15.10 8.88 -9.13
C CYS A 492 13.65 9.02 -8.64
N SER A 493 13.37 10.07 -7.87
CA SER A 493 12.04 10.39 -7.35
C SER A 493 11.04 10.67 -8.46
N GLN A 494 11.41 11.43 -9.49
CA GLN A 494 10.55 11.69 -10.65
C GLN A 494 10.19 10.40 -11.38
N ILE A 495 11.17 9.51 -11.62
CA ILE A 495 10.92 8.23 -12.29
C ILE A 495 10.04 7.31 -11.42
N ILE A 496 10.28 7.21 -10.11
CA ILE A 496 9.46 6.40 -9.19
C ILE A 496 8.02 6.94 -9.16
N ALA A 497 7.87 8.27 -9.00
CA ALA A 497 6.57 8.93 -9.00
C ALA A 497 5.82 8.77 -10.33
N SER A 498 6.52 8.74 -11.47
CA SER A 498 5.88 8.47 -12.78
C SER A 498 5.21 7.09 -12.86
N GLY A 499 5.67 6.15 -12.03
CA GLY A 499 5.11 4.81 -11.93
C GLY A 499 3.88 4.70 -11.02
N ARG A 500 3.53 5.79 -10.31
CA ARG A 500 2.39 5.83 -9.40
C ARG A 500 1.11 5.46 -10.15
N ASP A 501 0.27 4.65 -9.50
CA ASP A 501 -1.04 4.19 -9.97
C ASP A 501 -1.08 3.28 -11.20
N ILE A 502 0.03 3.15 -11.97
CA ILE A 502 0.10 2.27 -13.16
C ILE A 502 -0.27 0.82 -12.83
N LEU A 503 0.09 0.36 -11.63
CA LEU A 503 -0.17 -0.99 -11.15
C LEU A 503 -1.15 -1.02 -9.97
N ALA A 504 -1.91 0.06 -9.71
CA ALA A 504 -2.80 0.14 -8.54
C ALA A 504 -3.83 -0.99 -8.49
N GLU A 505 -4.42 -1.36 -9.63
CA GLU A 505 -5.40 -2.46 -9.71
C GLU A 505 -4.76 -3.87 -9.56
N ALA A 506 -3.44 -3.98 -9.68
CA ALA A 506 -2.76 -5.27 -9.66
C ALA A 506 -2.50 -5.79 -8.24
N TYR A 507 -2.66 -4.95 -7.22
CA TYR A 507 -2.39 -5.30 -5.82
C TYR A 507 -3.35 -4.62 -4.87
N THR A 508 -3.98 -5.42 -4.01
CA THR A 508 -4.77 -4.91 -2.88
C THR A 508 -3.82 -4.63 -1.71
N PRO A 509 -3.71 -3.37 -1.25
CA PRO A 509 -2.92 -3.03 -0.08
C PRO A 509 -3.33 -3.82 1.16
N VAL A 510 -2.35 -4.08 2.02
CA VAL A 510 -2.53 -4.71 3.33
C VAL A 510 -1.99 -3.73 4.36
N LEU A 511 -2.63 -3.70 5.53
CA LEU A 511 -2.12 -2.97 6.69
C LEU A 511 -1.00 -3.75 7.36
N PHE A 512 0.04 -3.03 7.75
CA PHE A 512 1.17 -3.55 8.49
C PHE A 512 1.13 -3.11 9.95
N PRO A 513 1.83 -3.85 10.83
CA PRO A 513 2.30 -3.34 12.11
C PRO A 513 2.51 -1.82 12.21
N GLY A 514 1.76 -1.12 13.06
CA GLY A 514 1.95 0.32 13.30
C GLY A 514 1.36 1.25 12.22
N ASP A 515 0.63 0.71 11.24
CA ASP A 515 -0.03 1.51 10.22
C ASP A 515 -1.15 2.38 10.77
N ASP A 516 -1.22 3.59 10.24
CA ASP A 516 -2.36 4.48 10.40
C ASP A 516 -3.39 4.31 9.27
N LEU A 517 -4.42 5.15 9.30
CA LEU A 517 -5.48 5.19 8.31
C LEU A 517 -4.98 5.45 6.87
N LEU A 518 -3.95 6.29 6.72
CA LEU A 518 -3.45 6.75 5.43
C LEU A 518 -2.38 5.80 4.86
N ALA A 519 -1.93 4.81 5.63
CA ALA A 519 -0.98 3.79 5.19
C ALA A 519 -1.45 3.00 3.95
N LEU A 520 -2.77 2.91 3.73
CA LEU A 520 -3.38 2.33 2.54
C LEU A 520 -3.26 3.22 1.29
N ALA A 521 -3.14 4.53 1.46
CA ALA A 521 -2.97 5.50 0.37
C ALA A 521 -1.50 5.71 -0.05
N ARG A 522 -0.55 5.05 0.64
CA ARG A 522 0.88 5.15 0.32
C ARG A 522 1.16 4.81 -1.15
N PRO A 523 1.90 5.67 -1.88
CA PRO A 523 2.28 5.42 -3.27
C PRO A 523 3.10 4.13 -3.40
N ARG A 524 2.76 3.33 -4.41
CA ARG A 524 3.36 2.01 -4.61
C ARG A 524 3.40 1.63 -6.08
N GLY A 525 4.20 0.62 -6.37
CA GLY A 525 4.27 -0.02 -7.67
C GLY A 525 5.43 0.48 -8.52
N LEU A 526 6.18 -0.44 -9.11
CA LEU A 526 7.19 -0.12 -10.12
C LEU A 526 6.76 -0.65 -11.50
N PRO A 527 6.71 0.21 -12.55
CA PRO A 527 6.25 -0.20 -13.88
C PRO A 527 7.07 -1.36 -14.44
N ILE A 528 6.38 -2.44 -14.81
CA ILE A 528 7.00 -3.60 -15.45
C ILE A 528 7.32 -3.20 -16.90
N GLY A 529 8.60 -2.93 -17.19
CA GLY A 529 9.03 -2.46 -18.50
C GLY A 529 10.21 -1.48 -18.46
N ASN A 530 10.38 -0.79 -17.34
CA ASN A 530 11.53 0.08 -17.11
C ASN A 530 12.76 -0.73 -16.69
N LEU A 531 13.93 -0.27 -17.14
CA LEU A 531 15.22 -0.82 -16.71
C LEU A 531 15.46 -0.51 -15.22
N THR A 532 15.16 0.72 -14.79
CA THR A 532 15.27 1.18 -13.40
C THR A 532 14.43 0.32 -12.45
N SER A 533 13.20 -0.06 -12.83
CA SER A 533 12.35 -0.94 -12.02
C SER A 533 13.03 -2.28 -11.70
N GLN A 534 13.76 -2.87 -12.65
CA GLN A 534 14.46 -4.14 -12.43
C GLN A 534 15.65 -3.98 -11.48
N PHE A 535 16.37 -2.88 -11.60
CA PHE A 535 17.47 -2.54 -10.72
C PHE A 535 16.99 -2.26 -9.29
N TRP A 536 15.97 -1.39 -9.14
CA TRP A 536 15.41 -1.03 -7.85
C TRP A 536 14.72 -2.18 -7.13
N ALA A 537 14.14 -3.13 -7.86
CA ALA A 537 13.66 -4.39 -7.28
C ALA A 537 14.77 -5.12 -6.47
N ASN A 538 16.02 -5.11 -6.96
CA ASN A 538 17.14 -5.70 -6.22
C ASN A 538 17.58 -4.84 -5.04
N VAL A 539 17.58 -3.50 -5.20
CA VAL A 539 17.88 -2.55 -4.12
C VAL A 539 16.90 -2.72 -2.97
N TYR A 540 15.61 -2.82 -3.27
CA TYR A 540 14.52 -2.92 -2.30
C TYR A 540 14.61 -4.19 -1.44
N LEU A 541 14.99 -5.32 -2.03
CA LEU A 541 15.15 -6.59 -1.30
C LEU A 541 16.55 -6.78 -0.71
N HIS A 542 17.49 -5.87 -0.95
CA HIS A 542 18.84 -6.00 -0.41
C HIS A 542 18.90 -6.01 1.13
N PRO A 543 18.13 -5.20 1.88
CA PRO A 543 18.09 -5.30 3.34
C PRO A 543 17.65 -6.69 3.83
N LEU A 544 16.71 -7.33 3.13
CA LEU A 544 16.31 -8.71 3.43
C LEU A 544 17.44 -9.70 3.16
N ASP A 545 18.16 -9.54 2.05
CA ASP A 545 19.33 -10.39 1.75
C ASP A 545 20.38 -10.31 2.86
N LEU A 546 20.63 -9.11 3.40
CA LEU A 546 21.56 -8.88 4.50
C LEU A 546 21.07 -9.53 5.79
N CYS A 547 19.80 -9.33 6.17
CA CYS A 547 19.20 -9.99 7.33
C CYS A 547 19.33 -11.53 7.23
N ILE A 548 19.05 -12.13 6.07
CA ILE A 548 19.18 -13.59 5.88
C ILE A 548 20.63 -14.07 6.01
N LYS A 549 21.61 -13.31 5.50
CA LYS A 549 23.02 -13.72 5.51
C LYS A 549 23.76 -13.37 6.81
N GLN A 550 23.42 -12.24 7.44
CA GLN A 550 24.14 -11.65 8.58
C GLN A 550 23.45 -11.85 9.91
N GLU A 551 22.11 -11.85 9.96
CA GLU A 551 21.35 -12.05 11.21
C GLU A 551 20.94 -13.53 11.36
N LEU A 552 20.38 -14.11 10.30
CA LEU A 552 19.94 -15.53 10.31
C LEU A 552 21.07 -16.50 9.98
N HIS A 553 22.23 -15.99 9.54
CA HIS A 553 23.41 -16.76 9.15
C HIS A 553 23.16 -17.90 8.15
N SER A 554 22.17 -17.74 7.26
CA SER A 554 21.81 -18.78 6.30
C SER A 554 22.89 -18.98 5.24
N ARG A 555 23.58 -20.13 5.32
CA ARG A 555 24.63 -20.50 4.34
C ARG A 555 24.01 -20.92 3.00
N GLY A 556 22.89 -21.64 3.02
CA GLY A 556 22.15 -22.09 1.85
C GLY A 556 21.04 -21.13 1.45
N TYR A 557 21.37 -20.01 0.81
CA TYR A 557 20.38 -19.03 0.35
C TYR A 557 20.57 -18.71 -1.14
N VAL A 558 19.47 -18.65 -1.90
CA VAL A 558 19.44 -18.23 -3.30
C VAL A 558 18.24 -17.33 -3.53
N ARG A 559 18.45 -16.17 -4.19
CA ARG A 559 17.36 -15.28 -4.63
C ARG A 559 17.37 -15.08 -6.13
N TYR A 560 16.20 -15.19 -6.75
CA TYR A 560 15.95 -14.80 -8.12
C TYR A 560 14.75 -13.86 -8.18
N CYS A 561 15.00 -12.55 -8.21
CA CYS A 561 13.95 -11.53 -8.11
C CYS A 561 13.20 -11.69 -6.77
N ASP A 562 11.93 -12.08 -6.83
CA ASP A 562 10.99 -12.33 -5.73
C ASP A 562 10.90 -13.80 -5.30
N ASP A 563 11.54 -14.72 -6.04
CA ASP A 563 11.68 -16.13 -5.65
C ASP A 563 12.87 -16.31 -4.70
N LEU A 564 12.63 -16.77 -3.47
CA LEU A 564 13.67 -17.07 -2.47
C LEU A 564 13.70 -18.57 -2.17
N LEU A 565 14.90 -19.16 -2.08
CA LEU A 565 15.13 -20.52 -1.63
C LEU A 565 16.12 -20.50 -0.46
N LEU A 566 15.73 -21.08 0.68
CA LEU A 566 16.59 -21.30 1.85
C LEU A 566 16.73 -22.80 2.10
N PHE A 567 17.94 -23.26 2.43
CA PHE A 567 18.27 -24.67 2.59
C PHE A 567 18.86 -24.92 3.98
N ALA A 568 18.40 -26.00 4.62
CA ALA A 568 18.87 -26.45 5.93
C ALA A 568 18.64 -27.96 6.09
N ASP A 569 19.24 -28.56 7.12
CA ASP A 569 19.08 -29.98 7.44
C ASP A 569 17.93 -30.27 8.40
N ASP A 570 17.37 -29.23 9.03
CA ASP A 570 16.26 -29.36 9.95
C ASP A 570 15.10 -28.42 9.58
N LYS A 571 13.87 -28.90 9.79
CA LYS A 571 12.66 -28.13 9.47
C LYS A 571 12.41 -27.00 10.47
N ALA A 572 12.87 -27.14 11.72
CA ALA A 572 12.62 -26.16 12.78
C ALA A 572 13.30 -24.82 12.46
N THR A 573 14.56 -24.86 12.02
CA THR A 573 15.33 -23.72 11.50
C THR A 573 14.62 -23.07 10.33
N LEU A 574 14.10 -23.85 9.38
CA LEU A 574 13.35 -23.29 8.25
C LEU A 574 12.07 -22.59 8.70
N HIS A 575 11.33 -23.14 9.66
CA HIS A 575 10.16 -22.47 10.24
C HIS A 575 10.53 -21.19 10.98
N HIS A 576 11.63 -21.21 11.75
CA HIS A 576 12.16 -20.03 12.44
C HIS A 576 12.56 -18.93 11.43
N TRP A 577 13.35 -19.28 10.41
CA TRP A 577 13.72 -18.35 9.34
C TRP A 577 12.50 -17.83 8.58
N GLN A 578 11.50 -18.68 8.31
CA GLN A 578 10.26 -18.23 7.68
C GLN A 578 9.57 -17.14 8.50
N ALA A 579 9.44 -17.33 9.82
CA ALA A 579 8.83 -16.34 10.70
C ALA A 579 9.62 -15.02 10.72
N ALA A 580 10.96 -15.10 10.84
CA ALA A 580 11.83 -13.93 10.83
C ALA A 580 11.78 -13.18 9.48
N ILE A 581 11.77 -13.90 8.35
CA ILE A 581 11.65 -13.31 7.02
C ILE A 581 10.29 -12.63 6.84
N VAL A 582 9.20 -13.22 7.34
CA VAL A 582 7.87 -12.58 7.31
C VAL A 582 7.87 -11.28 8.11
N ALA A 583 8.48 -11.26 9.29
CA ALA A 583 8.62 -10.04 10.08
C ALA A 583 9.46 -8.98 9.34
N ARG A 584 10.61 -9.35 8.78
CA ARG A 584 11.46 -8.42 8.01
C ARG A 584 10.78 -7.91 6.73
N LEU A 585 9.99 -8.75 6.05
CA LEU A 585 9.21 -8.32 4.90
C LEU A 585 8.10 -7.33 5.29
N ALA A 586 7.54 -7.43 6.51
CA ALA A 586 6.57 -6.47 7.01
C ALA A 586 7.18 -5.06 7.17
N ASP A 587 8.45 -4.95 7.60
CA ASP A 587 9.18 -3.67 7.63
C ASP A 587 9.30 -3.06 6.23
N LEU A 588 9.44 -3.91 5.20
CA LEU A 588 9.46 -3.53 3.80
C LEU A 588 8.06 -3.42 3.17
N ARG A 589 6.99 -3.55 3.97
CA ARG A 589 5.59 -3.53 3.52
C ARG A 589 5.27 -4.55 2.42
N LEU A 590 5.92 -5.72 2.50
CA LEU A 590 5.74 -6.85 1.60
C LEU A 590 5.08 -8.02 2.31
N THR A 591 4.32 -8.83 1.56
CA THR A 591 3.72 -10.07 2.05
C THR A 591 4.14 -11.25 1.19
N ILE A 592 4.19 -12.45 1.79
CA ILE A 592 4.45 -13.69 1.06
C ILE A 592 3.17 -14.34 0.55
N HIS A 593 3.28 -15.11 -0.53
CA HIS A 593 2.19 -15.95 -1.01
C HIS A 593 2.08 -17.20 -0.14
N SER A 594 1.19 -17.19 0.87
CA SER A 594 1.04 -18.27 1.87
C SER A 594 0.93 -19.68 1.27
N GLN A 595 0.18 -19.86 0.17
CA GLN A 595 0.04 -21.17 -0.50
C GLN A 595 1.30 -21.66 -1.25
N ARG A 596 2.24 -20.76 -1.56
CA ARG A 596 3.53 -21.07 -2.20
C ARG A 596 4.66 -21.22 -1.21
N ALA A 597 4.52 -20.65 -0.02
CA ALA A 597 5.44 -20.83 1.09
C ALA A 597 5.42 -22.30 1.52
N ARG A 598 6.49 -23.05 1.24
CA ARG A 598 6.53 -24.50 1.46
C ARG A 598 7.90 -24.92 1.94
N ILE A 599 7.90 -25.74 3.00
CA ILE A 599 9.06 -26.50 3.46
C ILE A 599 8.92 -27.92 2.93
N ALA A 600 9.89 -28.39 2.17
CA ALA A 600 9.87 -29.72 1.57
C ALA A 600 11.27 -30.35 1.54
N PRO A 601 11.37 -31.70 1.52
CA PRO A 601 12.63 -32.37 1.23
C PRO A 601 13.15 -31.97 -0.16
N VAL A 602 14.47 -31.82 -0.31
CA VAL A 602 15.07 -31.49 -1.61
C VAL A 602 14.85 -32.59 -2.66
N SER A 603 14.68 -33.83 -2.20
CA SER A 603 14.42 -35.02 -3.03
C SER A 603 13.06 -34.99 -3.72
N SER A 604 12.06 -34.27 -3.19
CA SER A 604 10.74 -34.16 -3.83
C SER A 604 10.74 -33.30 -5.09
N GLY A 605 11.86 -32.62 -5.38
CA GLY A 605 12.01 -31.76 -6.54
C GLY A 605 11.58 -30.32 -6.27
N ILE A 606 12.53 -29.40 -6.47
CA ILE A 606 12.39 -27.97 -6.18
C ILE A 606 11.98 -27.24 -7.46
N PRO A 607 10.77 -26.68 -7.52
CA PRO A 607 10.29 -26.03 -8.72
C PRO A 607 10.86 -24.59 -8.76
N PHE A 608 11.89 -24.32 -9.57
CA PHE A 608 12.62 -23.03 -9.59
C PHE A 608 13.00 -22.58 -11.01
N VAL A 609 12.81 -21.29 -11.33
CA VAL A 609 13.20 -20.63 -12.60
C VAL A 609 12.91 -21.42 -13.90
N GLY A 610 11.77 -22.12 -13.95
CA GLY A 610 11.35 -22.90 -15.12
C GLY A 610 11.77 -24.38 -15.13
N TRP A 611 12.49 -24.82 -14.10
CA TRP A 611 12.95 -26.19 -13.89
C TRP A 611 12.32 -26.81 -12.63
N THR A 612 12.50 -28.12 -12.51
CA THR A 612 12.37 -28.88 -11.27
C THR A 612 13.75 -29.49 -10.97
N ILE A 613 14.29 -29.20 -9.79
CA ILE A 613 15.66 -29.54 -9.39
C ILE A 613 15.62 -30.61 -8.30
N THR A 614 16.33 -31.71 -8.48
CA THR A 614 16.70 -32.63 -7.39
C THR A 614 18.22 -32.57 -7.21
N PRO A 615 18.77 -33.15 -6.13
CA PRO A 615 20.23 -33.19 -5.94
C PRO A 615 20.95 -33.81 -7.16
N GLU A 616 20.36 -34.83 -7.78
CA GLU A 616 20.97 -35.61 -8.86
C GLU A 616 20.62 -35.08 -10.25
N ARG A 617 19.39 -34.57 -10.45
CA ARG A 617 18.84 -34.30 -11.79
C ARG A 617 18.15 -32.95 -11.88
N ARG A 618 18.06 -32.44 -13.11
CA ARG A 618 17.26 -31.25 -13.45
C ARG A 618 16.31 -31.58 -14.57
N ARG A 619 15.02 -31.32 -14.38
CA ARG A 619 13.98 -31.59 -15.38
C ARG A 619 13.30 -30.29 -15.79
N LEU A 620 13.02 -30.12 -17.08
CA LEU A 620 12.20 -29.01 -17.56
C LEU A 620 10.77 -29.17 -17.04
N ARG A 621 10.15 -28.08 -16.59
CA ARG A 621 8.74 -28.13 -16.22
C ARG A 621 7.88 -28.42 -17.45
N ARG A 622 6.93 -29.36 -17.31
CA ARG A 622 6.00 -29.79 -18.37
C ARG A 622 5.37 -28.62 -19.15
N ARG A 623 4.95 -27.56 -18.46
CA ARG A 623 4.37 -26.36 -19.08
C ARG A 623 5.28 -25.69 -20.12
N ASN A 624 6.59 -25.63 -19.84
CA ASN A 624 7.57 -25.02 -20.74
C ASN A 624 7.77 -25.90 -21.99
N VAL A 625 7.76 -27.21 -21.79
CA VAL A 625 7.86 -28.21 -22.86
C VAL A 625 6.65 -28.14 -23.79
N VAL A 626 5.43 -28.14 -23.23
CA VAL A 626 4.19 -28.04 -24.02
C VAL A 626 4.14 -26.74 -24.82
N ARG A 627 4.54 -25.62 -24.20
CA ARG A 627 4.62 -24.32 -24.87
C ARG A 627 5.59 -24.35 -26.06
N PHE A 628 6.79 -24.88 -25.85
CA PHE A 628 7.76 -25.02 -26.93
C PHE A 628 7.21 -25.90 -28.05
N ARG A 629 6.63 -27.06 -27.72
CA ARG A 629 6.06 -27.97 -28.72
C ARG A 629 4.98 -27.30 -29.57
N ARG A 630 4.07 -26.54 -28.96
CA ARG A 630 3.05 -25.75 -29.69
C ARG A 630 3.69 -24.72 -30.62
N ARG A 631 4.66 -23.95 -30.10
CA ARG A 631 5.38 -22.95 -30.91
C ARG A 631 6.18 -23.58 -32.05
N TYR A 632 6.81 -24.73 -31.80
CA TYR A 632 7.58 -25.45 -32.79
C TYR A 632 6.69 -25.96 -33.93
N ARG A 633 5.53 -26.56 -33.61
CA ARG A 633 4.53 -26.93 -34.62
C ARG A 633 4.08 -25.75 -35.47
N GLN A 634 3.77 -24.61 -34.85
CA GLN A 634 3.39 -23.41 -35.60
C GLN A 634 4.53 -22.94 -36.52
N ARG A 635 5.77 -22.94 -36.04
CA ARG A 635 6.94 -22.57 -36.84
C ARG A 635 7.19 -23.53 -38.01
N LEU A 636 6.89 -24.82 -37.87
CA LEU A 636 6.97 -25.77 -38.98
C LEU A 636 5.92 -25.46 -40.06
N ILE A 637 4.70 -25.09 -39.65
CA ILE A 637 3.64 -24.62 -40.57
C ILE A 637 4.09 -23.34 -41.28
N ASP A 638 4.57 -22.35 -40.52
CA ASP A 638 5.07 -21.09 -41.06
C ASP A 638 6.21 -21.31 -42.09
N TYR A 639 7.05 -22.33 -41.87
CA TYR A 639 8.13 -22.70 -42.78
C TYR A 639 7.59 -23.40 -44.04
N ALA A 640 6.66 -24.35 -43.88
CA ALA A 640 6.03 -25.05 -45.01
C ALA A 640 5.32 -24.08 -45.96
N GLU A 641 4.72 -23.04 -45.42
CA GLU A 641 4.04 -21.98 -46.18
C GLU A 641 4.98 -20.85 -46.64
N GLY A 642 6.29 -20.98 -46.44
CA GLY A 642 7.27 -19.97 -46.89
C GLY A 642 7.26 -18.65 -46.12
N ARG A 643 6.51 -18.53 -45.02
CA ARG A 643 6.44 -17.31 -44.19
C ARG A 643 7.72 -17.05 -43.40
N ILE A 644 8.51 -18.10 -43.13
CA ILE A 644 9.81 -18.00 -42.46
C ILE A 644 10.87 -18.82 -43.20
N SER A 645 12.13 -18.39 -43.10
CA SER A 645 13.24 -19.14 -43.67
C SER A 645 13.66 -20.32 -42.80
N TYR A 646 14.35 -21.30 -43.39
CA TYR A 646 14.92 -22.43 -42.65
C TYR A 646 15.88 -21.96 -41.54
N ALA A 647 16.67 -20.91 -41.80
CA ALA A 647 17.55 -20.31 -40.80
C ALA A 647 16.78 -19.74 -39.58
N GLN A 648 15.60 -19.14 -39.80
CA GLN A 648 14.74 -18.65 -38.71
C GLN A 648 14.12 -19.79 -37.91
N LEU A 649 13.76 -20.90 -38.57
CA LEU A 649 13.30 -22.12 -37.90
C LEU A 649 14.41 -22.72 -37.04
N LEU A 650 15.61 -22.92 -37.60
CA LEU A 650 16.78 -23.44 -36.90
C LEU A 650 17.16 -22.57 -35.70
N ALA A 651 17.16 -21.24 -35.84
CA ALA A 651 17.46 -20.33 -34.72
C ALA A 651 16.50 -20.53 -33.53
N SER A 652 15.21 -20.76 -33.78
CA SER A 652 14.22 -21.06 -32.75
C SER A 652 14.49 -22.40 -32.05
N VAL A 653 14.87 -23.43 -32.82
CA VAL A 653 15.22 -24.76 -32.30
C VAL A 653 16.51 -24.68 -31.48
N HIS A 654 17.59 -24.10 -32.02
CA HIS A 654 18.87 -23.94 -31.33
C HIS A 654 18.72 -23.15 -30.02
N GLY A 655 17.91 -22.10 -30.00
CA GLY A 655 17.61 -21.35 -28.77
C GLY A 655 16.98 -22.23 -27.69
N TRP A 656 16.02 -23.10 -28.05
CA TRP A 656 15.43 -24.02 -27.09
C TRP A 656 16.37 -25.15 -26.68
N VAL A 657 17.12 -25.73 -27.62
CA VAL A 657 18.11 -26.78 -27.33
C VAL A 657 19.19 -26.26 -26.38
N GLY A 658 19.68 -25.04 -26.58
CA GLY A 658 20.66 -24.39 -25.70
C GLY A 658 20.17 -24.22 -24.26
N HIS A 659 18.87 -24.00 -24.07
CA HIS A 659 18.23 -23.99 -22.76
C HIS A 659 18.01 -25.42 -22.23
N ALA A 660 17.41 -26.31 -23.02
CA ALA A 660 17.02 -27.65 -22.61
C ALA A 660 18.22 -28.54 -22.26
N ARG A 661 19.37 -28.36 -22.92
CA ARG A 661 20.59 -29.14 -22.65
C ARG A 661 21.16 -28.93 -21.24
N GLN A 662 20.72 -27.91 -20.51
CA GLN A 662 21.17 -27.61 -19.15
C GLN A 662 20.61 -28.56 -18.08
N GLY A 663 19.87 -29.61 -18.47
CA GLY A 663 19.36 -30.63 -17.57
C GLY A 663 19.19 -31.98 -18.24
N SER A 664 18.61 -32.93 -17.51
CA SER A 664 18.40 -34.32 -17.93
C SER A 664 17.25 -34.43 -18.95
N THR A 665 17.48 -33.95 -20.17
CA THR A 665 16.44 -33.79 -21.21
C THR A 665 16.76 -34.49 -22.53
N HIS A 666 17.78 -35.35 -22.60
CA HIS A 666 18.19 -36.02 -23.85
C HIS A 666 17.02 -36.73 -24.56
N GLY A 667 16.33 -37.63 -23.86
CA GLY A 667 15.15 -38.32 -24.40
C GLY A 667 14.02 -37.38 -24.80
N LEU A 668 13.82 -36.29 -24.04
CA LEU A 668 12.82 -35.28 -24.34
C LEU A 668 13.14 -34.51 -25.64
N ARG A 669 14.41 -34.10 -25.81
CA ARG A 669 14.85 -33.40 -27.02
C ARG A 669 14.68 -34.30 -28.24
N ARG A 670 15.08 -35.58 -28.15
CA ARG A 670 14.88 -36.58 -29.21
C ARG A 670 13.41 -36.72 -29.58
N ALA A 671 12.53 -36.92 -28.59
CA ALA A 671 11.10 -37.11 -28.83
C ALA A 671 10.38 -35.91 -29.46
N ILE A 672 10.87 -34.68 -29.24
CA ILE A 672 10.25 -33.48 -29.81
C ILE A 672 10.82 -33.18 -31.21
N LEU A 673 12.11 -33.39 -31.42
CA LEU A 673 12.81 -32.98 -32.63
C LEU A 673 12.92 -34.07 -33.69
N SER A 674 12.55 -35.32 -33.38
CA SER A 674 12.52 -36.43 -34.36
C SER A 674 11.36 -36.33 -35.38
N GLN A 675 10.55 -35.26 -35.33
CA GLN A 675 9.46 -35.07 -36.30
C GLN A 675 10.04 -34.61 -37.64
N PRO A 676 9.62 -35.20 -38.78
CA PRO A 676 10.09 -34.78 -40.09
C PRO A 676 9.75 -33.31 -40.33
N VAL A 677 10.71 -32.57 -40.89
CA VAL A 677 10.52 -31.18 -41.29
C VAL A 677 9.79 -31.18 -42.65
N PRO A 678 8.63 -30.51 -42.77
CA PRO A 678 7.89 -30.48 -44.03
C PRO A 678 8.68 -29.75 -45.12
N ARG A 679 8.51 -30.16 -46.38
CA ARG A 679 9.06 -29.43 -47.54
C ARG A 679 8.24 -28.16 -47.78
N PRO A 680 8.88 -27.02 -48.11
CA PRO A 680 8.16 -25.79 -48.44
C PRO A 680 7.31 -25.97 -49.71
N GLN A 681 6.11 -25.38 -49.74
CA GLN A 681 5.17 -25.52 -50.87
C GLN A 681 5.59 -24.75 -52.12
N HIS A 682 6.60 -23.88 -52.03
CA HIS A 682 7.13 -23.07 -53.13
C HIS A 682 8.67 -23.08 -53.14
N GLY A 683 9.25 -24.28 -53.30
CA GLY A 683 10.69 -24.48 -53.43
C GLY A 683 11.00 -25.73 -54.24
#